data_AF-A0A7G8QJE0-F1
#
_entry.id   AF-A0A7G8QJE0-F1
#
_cell.length_a   1.000
_cell.length_b   1.000
_cell.length_c   1.000
_cell.angle_alpha   90.00
_cell.angle_beta   90.00
_cell.angle_gamma   90.00
#
_symmetry.space_group_name_H-M   'P 1'
#
loop_
_entity.id
_entity.type
_entity.pdbx_description
1 polymer ?
#
loop_
_entity_poly.entity_id
_entity_poly.type
_entity_poly.pdbx_seq_one_letter_code
_entity_poly.pdbx_strand_id
1 'polypeptide(L)'
;MRKFRLNVITLSLGIVLLPAVQAATTPAQEHLLEQVRLGEASHREDLVKQSLYRLELIDPNNPAYVAAHMRYLLRQGDTAGAKKQLEKLAKVAPDSAELKSSRSEMSLSTSDGRQELQQARLLGVSGRVEEGIAAFDKLFGGVPPDPSLAIEYWALVARLPARHKEAVAQLKKLDARAPGNPDLQATLAKQMFADNKPAEGFAYLEQMSRSAAGRGTAADMWLSEIKDMPVSKGSVQELQRFLTLFETGESAANARVLLAQQQAQLQDPAFRERSEGLAAVKNDNPAQAIASLQQAVRADARDSDAVGALGQAYSQRGDRARAVAQLNKAIAMDPKSPSRDKWDSLLQTNRYWLLIKQGDNALKAGQLDQAQNAYAQAQRVDNTDSYAVLGLGDVAAARKDTAAAERYYQRTLRMDRGNSLAVRGLANLYRTESPEKASAYIATLSPSQRRSIDDIERSLANERLEKQAEALESKGNWAQAAEVQRRRLALDPDSVWITYRLSRDLVSAGQQTEADTLMRDMVNRKPGDADRVYAYGLYLSGNNQDDRALAQINALPQSQWTDNIRELDARLQSDKVIRQANQLRDSGQEAQAIALIKQQPPLIRYDLTLADWAQQRGDNQTAIARYNDALGKEPDNGDARLGLAEVYLAEGDKNAARAQVSKLKGDETDSINMQRRIALATAGFGDTAQAQQIFERIIPQAKSQPPSMESALVLRDAARFQAENGEPQQALESYKDAMVAAGVTPVRPQDNDTFTRLTRNDSSDDWLKRGVRSDAADLYRQQDLNVTLEHDYWGSSGTGGYSDLKAHTTMLHVDAPLADGRMFFRTDLVNMDAGSFSTNSDGSYSPSWGTCGEIACTSGSKNQSDGGASIAVGWKNDTWSGDIGTTPMGFNVVDVVGGLSYSNDLGPIGYTVNMHRRPISSSLLAFGGQKDSSSHTGTTWGGVRADGGGVSLSYDKGEANGVWSSLGVDQLTGKNVEDNWRVRWMTGYYYKVINEDNRRVTVGLNNMLWHYDKDLSGYTLGQGGYYSPQEYISFAVPVTWRQRTENWSWELGGSVSWSHSRTKTQARYPLLNLIPSEYRADASQLTEEGSSSQGFGYTARALVERRVTSNWFVGAAVDIQQAKDYTPSHALLYVRYSAAGWQGDMDMPPQPLVPYADW
;
A
#
# COMPACT_ATOMS: atom_id res chain seq x y z
N MET A 1 16.81 -8.25 43.43
CA MET A 1 17.33 -9.06 42.30
C MET A 1 17.25 -8.18 41.05
N ARG A 2 18.34 -7.50 40.68
CA ARG A 2 19.33 -7.88 39.63
C ARG A 2 18.73 -7.70 38.21
N LYS A 3 19.25 -6.87 37.29
CA LYS A 3 20.58 -6.23 37.16
C LYS A 3 20.56 -5.03 36.18
N PHE A 4 21.37 -4.03 36.51
CA PHE A 4 21.87 -2.90 35.71
C PHE A 4 23.05 -3.30 34.80
N ARG A 5 23.39 -2.51 33.75
CA ARG A 5 24.56 -1.58 33.72
C ARG A 5 24.91 -0.99 32.33
N LEU A 6 25.20 0.32 32.33
CA LEU A 6 26.07 1.07 31.39
C LEU A 6 27.51 0.54 31.43
N ASN A 7 28.35 0.86 30.43
CA ASN A 7 29.79 1.06 30.65
C ASN A 7 30.49 1.93 29.60
N VAL A 8 31.47 2.69 30.11
CA VAL A 8 32.39 3.63 29.47
C VAL A 8 33.77 2.98 29.29
N ILE A 9 34.45 3.32 28.18
CA ILE A 9 35.91 3.36 27.87
C ILE A 9 36.87 2.58 28.79
N THR A 10 37.68 1.67 28.22
CA THR A 10 39.17 1.69 28.27
C THR A 10 39.82 0.52 27.52
N LEU A 11 40.96 0.85 26.88
CA LEU A 11 42.10 0.04 26.43
C LEU A 11 42.07 -1.49 26.60
N SER A 12 42.26 -2.21 25.48
CA SER A 12 43.34 -3.23 25.33
C SER A 12 43.18 -3.98 24.00
N LEU A 13 44.02 -3.65 23.01
CA LEU A 13 44.26 -4.53 21.86
C LEU A 13 45.78 -4.61 21.67
N GLY A 14 46.34 -5.70 22.20
CA GLY A 14 47.73 -6.07 22.05
C GLY A 14 47.86 -7.32 21.18
N ILE A 15 48.66 -7.16 20.12
CA ILE A 15 49.63 -8.12 19.59
C ILE A 15 49.06 -9.31 18.82
N VAL A 16 49.02 -9.20 17.48
CA VAL A 16 49.90 -9.95 16.55
C VAL A 16 49.99 -9.14 15.26
N LEU A 17 51.09 -8.39 15.12
CA LEU A 17 51.75 -7.94 13.89
C LEU A 17 52.81 -6.96 14.40
N LEU A 18 53.92 -7.50 14.89
CA LEU A 18 55.12 -6.74 15.23
C LEU A 18 55.76 -6.31 13.89
N PRO A 19 55.76 -5.02 13.51
CA PRO A 19 56.86 -4.52 12.69
C PRO A 19 58.11 -4.63 13.57
N ALA A 20 59.24 -5.02 12.99
CA ALA A 20 60.52 -4.91 13.68
C ALA A 20 60.65 -3.49 14.25
N VAL A 21 60.61 -3.36 15.57
CA VAL A 21 60.96 -2.12 16.25
C VAL A 21 62.41 -1.86 15.88
N GLN A 22 62.65 -0.97 14.91
CA GLN A 22 63.95 -0.32 14.79
C GLN A 22 64.14 0.43 16.10
N ALA A 23 65.05 -0.06 16.94
CA ALA A 23 65.45 0.63 18.16
C ALA A 23 65.86 2.06 17.77
N ALA A 24 65.19 3.06 18.35
CA ALA A 24 65.56 4.45 18.14
C ALA A 24 67.04 4.65 18.52
N THR A 25 67.80 5.37 17.69
CA THR A 25 69.19 5.71 17.98
C THR A 25 69.27 6.37 19.34
N THR A 26 70.09 5.81 20.24
CA THR A 26 70.33 6.45 21.53
C THR A 26 71.10 7.77 21.31
N PRO A 27 70.98 8.77 22.19
CA PRO A 27 71.73 10.03 22.09
C PRO A 27 73.26 9.82 21.97
N ALA A 28 73.79 8.74 22.55
CA ALA A 28 75.19 8.36 22.43
C ALA A 28 75.55 7.86 21.01
N GLN A 29 74.67 7.08 20.36
CA GLN A 29 74.85 6.67 18.96
C GLN A 29 74.71 7.86 18.00
N GLU A 30 73.78 8.77 18.27
CA GLU A 30 73.59 10.01 17.50
C GLU A 30 74.85 10.88 17.52
N HIS A 31 75.45 11.08 18.70
CA HIS A 31 76.69 11.84 18.84
C HIS A 31 77.88 11.20 18.12
N LEU A 32 78.00 9.86 18.17
CA LEU A 32 79.05 9.14 17.44
C LEU A 32 78.83 9.21 15.91
N LEU A 33 77.59 9.14 15.43
CA LEU A 33 77.27 9.34 14.02
C LEU A 33 77.56 10.79 13.57
N GLU A 34 77.33 11.77 14.44
CA GLU A 34 77.69 13.17 14.18
C GLU A 34 79.21 13.35 14.14
N GLN A 35 79.98 12.68 15.00
CA GLN A 35 81.44 12.63 14.91
C GLN A 35 81.92 11.97 13.62
N VAL A 36 81.22 10.94 13.12
CA VAL A 36 81.49 10.38 11.79
C VAL A 36 81.24 11.44 10.71
N ARG A 37 80.07 12.09 10.68
CA ARG A 37 79.76 13.14 9.67
C ARG A 37 80.77 14.30 9.70
N LEU A 38 81.15 14.75 10.91
CA LEU A 38 82.17 15.78 11.09
C LEU A 38 83.54 15.30 10.60
N GLY A 39 83.92 14.06 10.90
CA GLY A 39 85.15 13.43 10.41
C GLY A 39 85.18 13.32 8.88
N GLU A 40 84.05 12.95 8.26
CA GLU A 40 83.88 12.91 6.80
C GLU A 40 84.05 14.30 6.19
N ALA A 41 83.38 15.31 6.75
CA ALA A 41 83.44 16.69 6.26
C ALA A 41 84.81 17.37 6.48
N SER A 42 85.55 16.96 7.51
CA SER A 42 86.88 17.50 7.85
C SER A 42 88.05 16.64 7.37
N HIS A 43 87.79 15.59 6.59
CA HIS A 43 88.79 14.61 6.12
C HIS A 43 89.62 13.94 7.24
N ARG A 44 89.06 13.82 8.45
CA ARG A 44 89.68 13.13 9.59
C ARG A 44 89.25 11.67 9.65
N GLU A 45 89.88 10.86 8.80
CA GLU A 45 89.59 9.42 8.67
C GLU A 45 89.87 8.63 9.97
N ASP A 46 90.78 9.12 10.82
CA ASP A 46 91.05 8.58 12.15
C ASP A 46 89.83 8.71 13.07
N LEU A 47 89.18 9.88 13.07
CA LEU A 47 87.96 10.14 13.83
C LEU A 47 86.79 9.30 13.31
N VAL A 48 86.66 9.17 11.99
CA VAL A 48 85.64 8.32 11.35
C VAL A 48 85.83 6.86 11.76
N LYS A 49 87.04 6.33 11.64
CA LYS A 49 87.36 4.93 11.98
C LYS A 49 87.10 4.61 13.45
N GLN A 50 87.52 5.48 14.37
CA GLN A 50 87.29 5.29 15.81
C GLN A 50 85.80 5.34 16.17
N SER A 51 85.06 6.26 15.56
CA SER A 51 83.63 6.42 15.81
C SER A 51 82.82 5.25 15.24
N LEU A 52 83.17 4.78 14.03
CA LEU A 52 82.57 3.59 13.43
C LEU A 52 82.85 2.32 14.26
N TYR A 53 84.08 2.15 14.76
CA TYR A 53 84.41 1.02 15.64
C TYR A 53 83.55 1.00 16.91
N ARG A 54 83.32 2.17 17.53
CA ARG A 54 82.45 2.28 18.71
C ARG A 54 80.99 2.01 18.36
N LEU A 55 80.51 2.50 17.21
CA LEU A 55 79.15 2.23 16.73
C LEU A 55 78.93 0.74 16.45
N GLU A 56 79.92 0.05 15.89
CA GLU A 56 79.89 -1.39 15.63
C GLU A 56 79.71 -2.21 16.91
N LEU A 57 80.38 -1.83 17.99
CA LEU A 57 80.28 -2.49 19.30
C LEU A 57 78.93 -2.26 19.98
N ILE A 58 78.26 -1.13 19.69
CA ILE A 58 76.98 -0.77 20.30
C ILE A 58 75.82 -1.47 19.58
N ASP A 59 75.72 -1.28 18.27
CA ASP A 59 74.69 -1.90 17.44
C ASP A 59 75.19 -2.11 16.01
N PRO A 60 75.73 -3.30 15.69
CA PRO A 60 76.31 -3.60 14.39
C PRO A 60 75.27 -3.69 13.26
N ASN A 61 73.97 -3.69 13.60
CA ASN A 61 72.87 -3.73 12.64
C ASN A 61 72.15 -2.37 12.52
N ASN A 62 72.62 -1.33 13.22
CA ASN A 62 72.03 -0.01 13.09
C ASN A 62 72.16 0.50 11.63
N PRO A 63 71.05 0.86 10.96
CA PRO A 63 71.09 1.28 9.55
C PRO A 63 72.02 2.46 9.27
N ALA A 64 72.09 3.44 10.17
CA ALA A 64 72.94 4.62 10.03
C ALA A 64 74.43 4.27 10.19
N TYR A 65 74.77 3.33 11.08
CA TYR A 65 76.12 2.79 11.20
C TYR A 65 76.51 2.03 9.92
N VAL A 66 75.67 1.11 9.44
CA VAL A 66 75.96 0.30 8.26
C VAL A 66 76.15 1.19 7.02
N ALA A 67 75.33 2.23 6.85
CA ALA A 67 75.47 3.24 5.79
C ALA A 67 76.77 4.06 5.93
N ALA A 68 77.11 4.51 7.13
CA ALA A 68 78.35 5.26 7.37
C ALA A 68 79.61 4.40 7.18
N HIS A 69 79.56 3.13 7.56
CA HIS A 69 80.65 2.18 7.32
C HIS A 69 80.81 1.89 5.82
N MET A 70 79.70 1.75 5.09
CA MET A 70 79.73 1.63 3.63
C MET A 70 80.42 2.83 2.97
N ARG A 71 80.07 4.06 3.36
CA ARG A 71 80.74 5.29 2.87
C ARG A 71 82.24 5.31 3.17
N TYR A 72 82.62 4.92 4.39
CA TYR A 72 84.02 4.81 4.76
C TYR A 72 84.76 3.81 3.87
N LEU A 73 84.19 2.62 3.62
CA LEU A 73 84.79 1.63 2.72
C LEU A 73 84.93 2.13 1.28
N LEU A 74 83.93 2.85 0.76
CA LEU A 74 84.02 3.50 -0.55
C LEU A 74 85.17 4.51 -0.63
N ARG A 75 85.36 5.35 0.40
CA ARG A 75 86.47 6.31 0.46
C ARG A 75 87.85 5.64 0.55
N GLN A 76 87.92 4.47 1.19
CA GLN A 76 89.15 3.66 1.24
C GLN A 76 89.39 2.85 -0.05
N GLY A 77 88.49 2.93 -1.04
CA GLY A 77 88.57 2.20 -2.29
C GLY A 77 88.10 0.74 -2.22
N ASP A 78 87.59 0.28 -1.07
CA ASP A 78 87.05 -1.08 -0.89
C ASP A 78 85.59 -1.17 -1.35
N THR A 79 85.40 -1.21 -2.67
CA THR A 79 84.09 -1.32 -3.30
C THR A 79 83.40 -2.67 -3.00
N ALA A 80 84.16 -3.75 -2.81
CA ALA A 80 83.62 -5.07 -2.49
C ALA A 80 83.07 -5.11 -1.05
N GLY A 81 83.80 -4.53 -0.10
CA GLY A 81 83.35 -4.33 1.27
C GLY A 81 82.13 -3.41 1.36
N ALA A 82 82.15 -2.29 0.64
CA ALA A 82 81.01 -1.37 0.56
C ALA A 82 79.74 -2.06 0.01
N LYS A 83 79.88 -2.90 -1.02
CA LYS A 83 78.76 -3.69 -1.58
C LYS A 83 78.17 -4.65 -0.54
N LYS A 84 79.00 -5.32 0.26
CA LYS A 84 78.54 -6.19 1.35
C LYS A 84 77.76 -5.40 2.40
N GLN A 85 78.21 -4.21 2.77
CA GLN A 85 77.47 -3.36 3.71
C GLN A 85 76.15 -2.86 3.11
N LEU A 86 76.11 -2.56 1.81
CA LEU A 86 74.86 -2.20 1.12
C LEU A 86 73.86 -3.37 1.08
N GLU A 87 74.31 -4.59 0.81
CA GLU A 87 73.48 -5.81 0.87
C GLU A 87 72.99 -6.08 2.30
N LYS A 88 73.82 -5.81 3.31
CA LYS A 88 73.43 -5.89 4.72
C LYS A 88 72.35 -4.84 5.03
N LEU A 89 72.55 -3.60 4.62
CA LEU A 89 71.59 -2.51 4.80
C LEU A 89 70.25 -2.82 4.12
N ALA A 90 70.27 -3.43 2.93
CA ALA A 90 69.08 -3.85 2.21
C ALA A 90 68.27 -4.93 2.95
N LYS A 91 68.94 -5.80 3.71
CA LYS A 91 68.27 -6.83 4.53
C LYS A 91 67.74 -6.28 5.85
N VAL A 92 68.49 -5.37 6.49
CA VAL A 92 68.18 -4.88 7.84
C VAL A 92 67.19 -3.72 7.82
N ALA A 93 67.19 -2.90 6.77
CA ALA A 93 66.29 -1.74 6.65
C ALA A 93 65.88 -1.48 5.19
N PRO A 94 65.05 -2.36 4.59
CA PRO A 94 64.73 -2.37 3.15
C PRO A 94 64.04 -1.09 2.63
N ASP A 95 63.38 -0.32 3.49
CA ASP A 95 62.65 0.91 3.11
C ASP A 95 63.29 2.21 3.65
N SER A 96 64.47 2.11 4.25
CA SER A 96 65.13 3.24 4.93
C SER A 96 65.67 4.32 3.97
N ALA A 97 65.73 5.57 4.46
CA ALA A 97 66.34 6.68 3.73
C ALA A 97 67.85 6.45 3.53
N GLU A 98 68.49 5.80 4.52
CA GLU A 98 69.87 5.38 4.52
C GLU A 98 70.15 4.39 3.37
N LEU A 99 69.27 3.40 3.15
CA LEU A 99 69.43 2.46 2.03
C LEU A 99 69.31 3.17 0.67
N LYS A 100 68.35 4.09 0.53
CA LYS A 100 68.16 4.84 -0.72
C LYS A 100 69.37 5.72 -1.03
N SER A 101 69.87 6.46 -0.03
CA SER A 101 71.07 7.28 -0.14
C SER A 101 72.32 6.43 -0.43
N SER A 102 72.54 5.33 0.29
CA SER A 102 73.68 4.45 0.06
C SER A 102 73.64 3.71 -1.30
N ARG A 103 72.45 3.42 -1.85
CA ARG A 103 72.34 2.92 -3.24
C ARG A 103 72.80 3.95 -4.27
N SER A 104 72.41 5.22 -4.07
CA SER A 104 72.83 6.32 -4.94
C SER A 104 74.34 6.59 -4.81
N GLU A 105 74.90 6.56 -3.61
CA GLU A 105 76.35 6.69 -3.40
C GLU A 105 77.11 5.53 -4.04
N MET A 106 76.59 4.30 -3.94
CA MET A 106 77.17 3.12 -4.60
C MET A 106 77.15 3.26 -6.12
N SER A 107 76.02 3.66 -6.71
CA SER A 107 75.91 3.80 -8.17
C SER A 107 76.85 4.88 -8.70
N LEU A 108 76.94 6.02 -8.01
CA LEU A 108 77.82 7.14 -8.36
C LEU A 108 79.31 6.88 -8.05
N SER A 109 79.65 5.85 -7.27
CA SER A 109 81.05 5.44 -7.06
C SER A 109 81.66 4.73 -8.28
N THR A 110 80.83 4.22 -9.19
CA THR A 110 81.25 3.54 -10.42
C THR A 110 81.54 4.53 -11.56
N SER A 111 82.29 4.11 -12.59
CA SER A 111 82.44 4.89 -13.82
C SER A 111 81.10 5.10 -14.54
N ASP A 112 80.29 4.04 -14.57
CA ASP A 112 79.08 3.97 -15.38
C ASP A 112 77.99 4.87 -14.79
N GLY A 113 77.76 4.83 -13.47
CA GLY A 113 76.80 5.72 -12.82
C GLY A 113 77.16 7.20 -12.92
N ARG A 114 78.46 7.54 -12.97
CA ARG A 114 78.93 8.92 -13.24
C ARG A 114 78.68 9.35 -14.68
N GLN A 115 78.88 8.43 -15.64
CA GLN A 115 78.53 8.68 -17.04
C GLN A 115 77.02 8.86 -17.22
N GLU A 116 76.19 8.03 -16.59
CA GLU A 116 74.73 8.13 -16.67
C GLU A 116 74.21 9.46 -16.09
N LEU A 117 74.76 9.92 -14.96
CA LEU A 117 74.42 11.24 -14.41
C LEU A 117 74.81 12.39 -15.36
N GLN A 118 75.99 12.31 -15.98
CA GLN A 118 76.41 13.32 -16.95
C GLN A 118 75.53 13.30 -18.21
N GLN A 119 75.10 12.12 -18.64
CA GLN A 119 74.15 11.98 -19.74
C GLN A 119 72.80 12.64 -19.41
N ALA A 120 72.28 12.45 -18.20
CA ALA A 120 71.03 13.08 -17.75
C ALA A 120 71.12 14.62 -17.77
N ARG A 121 72.25 15.17 -17.31
CA ARG A 121 72.54 16.62 -17.36
C ARG A 121 72.60 17.13 -18.80
N LEU A 122 73.30 16.41 -19.69
CA LEU A 122 73.43 16.79 -21.10
C LEU A 122 72.07 16.81 -21.82
N LEU A 123 71.19 15.84 -21.53
CA LEU A 123 69.82 15.81 -22.06
C LEU A 123 69.01 17.03 -21.60
N GLY A 124 69.11 17.41 -20.32
CA GLY A 124 68.43 18.60 -19.80
C GLY A 124 68.93 19.92 -20.40
N VAL A 125 70.24 20.05 -20.63
CA VAL A 125 70.85 21.25 -21.23
C VAL A 125 70.53 21.36 -22.74
N SER A 126 70.46 20.22 -23.44
CA SER A 126 70.10 20.16 -24.87
C SER A 126 68.61 20.36 -25.19
N GLY A 127 67.78 20.63 -24.17
CA GLY A 127 66.34 20.88 -24.34
C GLY A 127 65.46 19.61 -24.37
N ARG A 128 66.06 18.41 -24.25
CA ARG A 128 65.35 17.12 -24.15
C ARG A 128 64.92 16.88 -22.69
N VAL A 129 64.06 17.77 -22.20
CA VAL A 129 63.71 17.87 -20.78
C VAL A 129 63.08 16.59 -20.22
N GLU A 130 62.10 16.01 -20.92
CA GLU A 130 61.43 14.77 -20.48
C GLU A 130 62.42 13.59 -20.39
N GLU A 131 63.33 13.48 -21.36
CA GLU A 131 64.33 12.41 -21.40
C GLU A 131 65.41 12.58 -20.33
N GLY A 132 65.79 13.83 -20.02
CA GLY A 132 66.67 14.14 -18.90
C GLY A 132 66.04 13.76 -17.56
N ILE A 133 64.75 14.05 -17.35
CA ILE A 133 64.02 13.67 -16.14
C ILE A 133 63.90 12.16 -16.03
N ALA A 134 63.58 11.46 -17.13
CA ALA A 134 63.53 10.01 -17.15
C ALA A 134 64.91 9.38 -16.85
N ALA A 135 66.01 9.99 -17.30
CA ALA A 135 67.36 9.55 -16.98
C ALA A 135 67.69 9.72 -15.48
N PHE A 136 67.27 10.84 -14.85
CA PHE A 136 67.36 11.01 -13.40
C PHE A 136 66.50 9.99 -12.63
N ASP A 137 65.24 9.81 -13.04
CA ASP A 137 64.32 8.86 -12.40
C ASP A 137 64.84 7.42 -12.51
N LYS A 138 65.46 7.05 -13.64
CA LYS A 138 66.10 5.75 -13.85
C LYS A 138 67.30 5.54 -12.91
N LEU A 139 68.13 6.56 -12.72
CA LEU A 139 69.36 6.47 -11.92
C LEU A 139 69.08 6.43 -10.40
N PHE A 140 68.03 7.13 -9.94
CA PHE A 140 67.75 7.30 -8.51
C PHE A 140 66.43 6.70 -8.01
N GLY A 141 65.57 6.18 -8.91
CA GLY A 141 64.24 5.68 -8.56
C GLY A 141 63.25 6.78 -8.16
N GLY A 142 63.40 7.97 -8.75
CA GLY A 142 62.66 9.18 -8.44
C GLY A 142 63.57 10.36 -8.07
N VAL A 143 63.13 11.21 -7.15
CA VAL A 143 63.90 12.39 -6.71
C VAL A 143 65.24 11.96 -6.09
N PRO A 144 66.38 12.51 -6.54
CA PRO A 144 67.68 12.22 -5.94
C PRO A 144 67.68 12.52 -4.44
N PRO A 145 68.21 11.63 -3.59
CA PRO A 145 68.27 11.85 -2.14
C PRO A 145 69.30 12.91 -1.74
N ASP A 146 70.28 13.18 -2.60
CA ASP A 146 71.25 14.25 -2.40
C ASP A 146 70.61 15.64 -2.62
N PRO A 147 70.74 16.59 -1.67
CA PRO A 147 70.12 17.91 -1.79
C PRO A 147 70.57 18.73 -3.01
N SER A 148 71.83 18.61 -3.45
CA SER A 148 72.32 19.36 -4.61
C SER A 148 71.76 18.80 -5.91
N LEU A 149 71.72 17.46 -6.04
CA LEU A 149 71.10 16.78 -7.17
C LEU A 149 69.58 16.93 -7.19
N ALA A 150 68.93 17.06 -6.03
CA ALA A 150 67.50 17.34 -5.94
C ALA A 150 67.16 18.73 -6.48
N ILE A 151 68.01 19.74 -6.24
CA ILE A 151 67.85 21.08 -6.83
C ILE A 151 67.95 20.99 -8.35
N GLU A 152 68.95 20.28 -8.89
CA GLU A 152 69.11 20.07 -10.33
C GLU A 152 67.89 19.36 -10.94
N TYR A 153 67.40 18.30 -10.29
CA TYR A 153 66.22 17.55 -10.72
C TYR A 153 64.98 18.45 -10.80
N TRP A 154 64.65 19.16 -9.71
CA TRP A 154 63.45 20.00 -9.68
C TRP A 154 63.57 21.23 -10.59
N ALA A 155 64.77 21.78 -10.78
CA ALA A 155 65.02 22.83 -11.76
C ALA A 155 64.75 22.35 -13.20
N LEU A 156 65.06 21.08 -13.50
CA LEU A 156 64.75 20.45 -14.77
C LEU A 156 63.25 20.16 -14.92
N VAL A 157 62.59 19.61 -13.89
CA VAL A 157 61.14 19.34 -13.89
C VAL A 157 60.32 20.63 -14.03
N ALA A 158 60.80 21.75 -13.47
CA ALA A 158 60.15 23.05 -13.64
C ALA A 158 60.05 23.50 -15.11
N ARG A 159 60.86 22.94 -16.02
CA ARG A 159 60.77 23.24 -17.46
C ARG A 159 59.62 22.49 -18.16
N LEU A 160 58.95 21.55 -17.49
CA LEU A 160 57.75 20.88 -18.02
C LEU A 160 56.48 21.64 -17.60
N PRO A 161 55.68 22.20 -18.55
CA PRO A 161 54.51 23.00 -18.20
C PRO A 161 53.49 22.28 -17.30
N ALA A 162 53.28 20.98 -17.52
CA ALA A 162 52.34 20.18 -16.74
C ALA A 162 52.76 19.95 -15.27
N ARG A 163 54.07 19.98 -14.99
CA ARG A 163 54.66 19.73 -13.65
C ARG A 163 55.34 20.97 -13.06
N HIS A 164 55.25 22.11 -13.74
CA HIS A 164 55.89 23.35 -13.37
C HIS A 164 55.53 23.81 -11.94
N LYS A 165 54.22 23.87 -11.63
CA LYS A 165 53.73 24.27 -10.29
C LYS A 165 54.21 23.34 -9.18
N GLU A 166 54.27 22.03 -9.44
CA GLU A 166 54.77 21.03 -8.51
C GLU A 166 56.26 21.27 -8.22
N ALA A 167 57.06 21.41 -9.27
CA ALA A 167 58.50 21.60 -9.16
C ALA A 167 58.88 22.88 -8.41
N VAL A 168 58.23 24.01 -8.73
CA VAL A 168 58.43 25.28 -8.02
C VAL A 168 58.09 25.14 -6.54
N ALA A 169 57.00 24.44 -6.18
CA ALA A 169 56.65 24.21 -4.78
C ALA A 169 57.71 23.38 -4.04
N GLN A 170 58.35 22.42 -4.71
CA GLN A 170 59.42 21.60 -4.10
C GLN A 170 60.72 22.39 -3.95
N LEU A 171 61.11 23.22 -4.93
CA LEU A 171 62.26 24.11 -4.83
C LEU A 171 62.10 25.10 -3.65
N LYS A 172 60.90 25.67 -3.46
CA LYS A 172 60.59 26.54 -2.31
C LYS A 172 60.72 25.79 -0.97
N LYS A 173 60.31 24.52 -0.91
CA LYS A 173 60.50 23.67 0.28
C LYS A 173 61.97 23.38 0.56
N LEU A 174 62.80 23.22 -0.47
CA LEU A 174 64.24 23.04 -0.33
C LEU A 174 64.91 24.30 0.24
N ASP A 175 64.53 25.48 -0.24
CA ASP A 175 65.08 26.76 0.25
C ASP A 175 64.68 27.03 1.71
N ALA A 176 63.46 26.67 2.10
CA ALA A 176 63.01 26.77 3.49
C ALA A 176 63.78 25.85 4.46
N ARG A 177 64.32 24.71 3.99
CA ARG A 177 65.08 23.75 4.80
C ARG A 177 66.56 24.08 4.91
N ALA A 178 67.12 24.71 3.88
CA ALA A 178 68.53 25.11 3.83
C ALA A 178 68.65 26.55 3.30
N PRO A 179 68.22 27.55 4.09
CA PRO A 179 68.21 28.95 3.65
C PRO A 179 69.63 29.46 3.41
N GLY A 180 69.84 30.19 2.32
CA GLY A 180 71.12 30.83 2.01
C GLY A 180 71.98 30.12 0.95
N ASN A 181 71.45 29.13 0.24
CA ASN A 181 72.09 28.55 -0.95
C ASN A 181 71.90 29.48 -2.17
N PRO A 182 72.97 30.12 -2.70
CA PRO A 182 72.84 31.09 -3.78
C PRO A 182 72.33 30.49 -5.11
N ASP A 183 72.69 29.25 -5.44
CA ASP A 183 72.29 28.60 -6.69
C ASP A 183 70.79 28.25 -6.72
N LEU A 184 70.26 27.83 -5.56
CA LEU A 184 68.83 27.57 -5.40
C LEU A 184 68.02 28.88 -5.47
N GLN A 185 68.51 29.94 -4.83
CA GLN A 185 67.86 31.26 -4.86
C GLN A 185 67.88 31.87 -6.27
N ALA A 186 68.99 31.73 -7.00
CA ALA A 186 69.07 32.14 -8.40
C ALA A 186 68.10 31.35 -9.29
N THR A 187 67.97 30.04 -9.06
CA THR A 187 67.00 29.19 -9.78
C THR A 187 65.57 29.62 -9.49
N LEU A 188 65.21 29.84 -8.22
CA LEU A 188 63.87 30.31 -7.83
C LEU A 188 63.56 31.69 -8.41
N ALA A 189 64.52 32.62 -8.39
CA ALA A 189 64.36 33.94 -8.99
C ALA A 189 64.01 33.85 -10.48
N LYS A 190 64.76 33.06 -11.26
CA LYS A 190 64.49 32.82 -12.69
C LYS A 190 63.10 32.24 -12.94
N GLN A 191 62.66 31.28 -12.11
CA GLN A 191 61.32 30.71 -12.24
C GLN A 191 60.24 31.74 -11.94
N MET A 192 60.43 32.60 -10.92
CA MET A 192 59.45 33.64 -10.60
C MET A 192 59.34 34.68 -11.72
N PHE A 193 60.43 35.06 -12.38
CA PHE A 193 60.37 35.94 -13.54
C PHE A 193 59.67 35.28 -14.74
N ALA A 194 59.96 33.99 -15.00
CA ALA A 194 59.28 33.22 -16.04
C ALA A 194 57.76 33.07 -15.76
N ASP A 195 57.37 32.96 -14.49
CA ASP A 195 55.98 32.88 -14.01
C ASP A 195 55.24 34.23 -14.01
N ASN A 196 55.88 35.30 -14.50
CA ASN A 196 55.36 36.67 -14.43
C ASN A 196 55.08 37.12 -12.98
N LYS A 197 55.94 36.71 -12.04
CA LYS A 197 55.92 37.07 -10.60
C LYS A 197 57.18 37.86 -10.22
N PRO A 198 57.41 39.04 -10.82
CA PRO A 198 58.65 39.79 -10.64
C PRO A 198 58.92 40.19 -9.18
N ALA A 199 57.88 40.48 -8.40
CA ALA A 199 58.03 40.82 -6.98
C ALA A 199 58.64 39.66 -6.15
N GLU A 200 58.21 38.41 -6.41
CA GLU A 200 58.79 37.22 -5.78
C GLU A 200 60.21 36.97 -6.30
N GLY A 201 60.45 37.19 -7.61
CA GLY A 201 61.78 37.07 -8.21
C GLY A 201 62.81 38.02 -7.59
N PHE A 202 62.47 39.31 -7.47
CA PHE A 202 63.33 40.30 -6.82
C PHE A 202 63.53 40.02 -5.33
N ALA A 203 62.54 39.46 -4.62
CA ALA A 203 62.70 39.07 -3.22
C ALA A 203 63.75 37.95 -3.03
N TYR A 204 63.80 36.97 -3.93
CA TYR A 204 64.84 35.93 -3.89
C TYR A 204 66.24 36.50 -4.20
N LEU A 205 66.36 37.44 -5.14
CA LEU A 205 67.62 38.14 -5.41
C LEU A 205 68.08 38.99 -4.22
N GLU A 206 67.15 39.63 -3.51
CA GLU A 206 67.45 40.34 -2.25
C GLU A 206 67.93 39.39 -1.15
N GLN A 207 67.30 38.23 -1.00
CA GLN A 207 67.74 37.23 -0.03
C GLN A 207 69.15 36.71 -0.37
N MET A 208 69.42 36.48 -1.65
CA MET A 208 70.72 36.04 -2.18
C MET A 208 71.83 37.07 -1.92
N SER A 209 71.50 38.38 -1.98
CA SER A 209 72.47 39.47 -1.77
C SER A 209 72.99 39.60 -0.34
N ARG A 210 72.31 38.95 0.62
CA ARG A 210 72.73 38.87 2.03
C ARG A 210 73.93 37.96 2.24
N SER A 211 74.20 37.04 1.32
CA SER A 211 75.39 36.17 1.36
C SER A 211 76.55 36.79 0.58
N ALA A 212 77.78 36.70 1.11
CA ALA A 212 78.97 37.21 0.40
C ALA A 212 79.19 36.49 -0.94
N ALA A 213 78.86 35.19 -1.02
CA ALA A 213 79.01 34.38 -2.22
C ALA A 213 77.96 34.70 -3.31
N GLY A 214 76.73 35.09 -2.93
CA GLY A 214 75.63 35.35 -3.85
C GLY A 214 75.47 36.82 -4.28
N ARG A 215 76.09 37.77 -3.59
CA ARG A 215 75.85 39.21 -3.78
C ARG A 215 76.16 39.72 -5.19
N GLY A 216 77.27 39.29 -5.80
CA GLY A 216 77.64 39.72 -7.15
C GLY A 216 76.63 39.24 -8.20
N THR A 217 76.36 37.93 -8.21
CA THR A 217 75.41 37.31 -9.13
C THR A 217 73.99 37.86 -8.96
N ALA A 218 73.56 38.14 -7.73
CA ALA A 218 72.28 38.78 -7.46
C ALA A 218 72.19 40.17 -8.08
N ALA A 219 73.26 40.97 -8.02
CA ALA A 219 73.30 42.30 -8.60
C ALA A 219 73.17 42.26 -10.14
N ASP A 220 73.87 41.32 -10.79
CA ASP A 220 73.85 41.19 -12.24
C ASP A 220 72.50 40.70 -12.75
N MET A 221 71.92 39.69 -12.08
CA MET A 221 70.59 39.18 -12.42
C MET A 221 69.50 40.24 -12.21
N TRP A 222 69.56 40.99 -11.11
CA TRP A 222 68.57 42.04 -10.81
C TRP A 222 68.62 43.15 -11.86
N LEU A 223 69.82 43.63 -12.21
CA LEU A 223 69.98 44.69 -13.20
C LEU A 223 69.61 44.23 -14.62
N SER A 224 69.87 42.96 -14.96
CA SER A 224 69.45 42.40 -16.26
C SER A 224 67.93 42.41 -16.40
N GLU A 225 67.20 41.95 -15.38
CA GLU A 225 65.73 41.94 -15.41
C GLU A 225 65.15 43.36 -15.51
N ILE A 226 65.74 44.33 -14.80
CA ILE A 226 65.32 45.73 -14.89
C ILE A 226 65.51 46.30 -16.32
N LYS A 227 66.55 45.89 -17.06
CA LYS A 227 66.77 46.34 -18.44
C LYS A 227 65.71 45.80 -19.41
N ASP A 228 65.19 44.61 -19.14
CA ASP A 228 64.14 43.98 -19.93
C ASP A 228 62.73 44.49 -19.56
N MET A 229 62.60 45.22 -18.43
CA MET A 229 61.36 45.89 -18.06
C MET A 229 61.10 47.11 -18.98
N PRO A 230 59.86 47.29 -19.46
CA PRO A 230 59.49 48.51 -20.17
C PRO A 230 59.61 49.71 -19.22
N VAL A 231 60.06 50.83 -19.78
CA VAL A 231 60.27 52.07 -19.03
C VAL A 231 58.95 52.54 -18.42
N SER A 232 58.87 52.47 -17.09
CA SER A 232 57.65 52.68 -16.32
C SER A 232 57.99 53.15 -14.91
N LYS A 233 56.97 53.55 -14.14
CA LYS A 233 57.14 53.83 -12.71
C LYS A 233 57.70 52.62 -11.94
N GLY A 234 57.33 51.40 -12.35
CA GLY A 234 57.78 50.15 -11.72
C GLY A 234 59.27 49.88 -11.97
N SER A 235 59.77 50.07 -13.19
CA SER A 235 61.20 49.89 -13.49
C SER A 235 62.07 50.94 -12.77
N VAL A 236 61.58 52.18 -12.62
CA VAL A 236 62.23 53.24 -11.82
C VAL A 236 62.28 52.88 -10.33
N GLN A 237 61.20 52.33 -9.77
CA GLN A 237 61.14 51.92 -8.36
C GLN A 237 62.11 50.76 -8.07
N GLU A 238 62.19 49.77 -8.95
CA GLU A 238 63.13 48.66 -8.79
C GLU A 238 64.59 49.12 -8.96
N LEU A 239 64.87 50.11 -9.83
CA LEU A 239 66.20 50.75 -9.90
C LEU A 239 66.57 51.48 -8.61
N GLN A 240 65.62 52.16 -7.98
CA GLN A 240 65.85 52.80 -6.69
C GLN A 240 66.13 51.77 -5.60
N ARG A 241 65.34 50.68 -5.54
CA ARG A 241 65.55 49.58 -4.59
C ARG A 241 66.89 48.88 -4.81
N PHE A 242 67.26 48.62 -6.07
CA PHE A 242 68.57 48.07 -6.42
C PHE A 242 69.71 48.93 -5.85
N LEU A 243 69.64 50.25 -6.02
CA LEU A 243 70.65 51.19 -5.54
C LEU A 243 70.73 51.30 -4.00
N THR A 244 69.67 50.91 -3.27
CA THR A 244 69.72 50.80 -1.80
C THR A 244 70.46 49.56 -1.31
N LEU A 245 70.47 48.48 -2.09
CA LEU A 245 71.08 47.20 -1.72
C LEU A 245 72.50 47.03 -2.27
N PHE A 246 72.79 47.67 -3.41
CA PHE A 246 74.07 47.63 -4.11
C PHE A 246 74.62 49.04 -4.29
N GLU A 247 75.23 49.60 -3.24
CA GLU A 247 75.67 51.00 -3.22
C GLU A 247 76.91 51.27 -4.10
N THR A 248 77.79 50.28 -4.21
CA THR A 248 79.10 50.37 -4.89
C THR A 248 79.30 49.23 -5.89
N GLY A 249 80.10 49.46 -6.93
CA GLY A 249 80.40 48.47 -7.98
C GLY A 249 79.86 48.87 -9.36
N GLU A 250 80.24 48.13 -10.39
CA GLU A 250 79.90 48.42 -11.79
C GLU A 250 78.38 48.39 -12.05
N SER A 251 77.68 47.37 -11.52
CA SER A 251 76.22 47.24 -11.64
C SER A 251 75.49 48.42 -10.96
N ALA A 252 76.03 48.96 -9.86
CA ALA A 252 75.51 50.17 -9.21
C ALA A 252 75.73 51.44 -10.06
N ALA A 253 76.86 51.57 -10.76
CA ALA A 253 77.09 52.68 -11.69
C ALA A 253 76.13 52.62 -12.88
N ASN A 254 75.96 51.43 -13.48
CA ASN A 254 75.04 51.20 -14.60
C ASN A 254 73.58 51.48 -14.22
N ALA A 255 73.15 51.08 -13.02
CA ALA A 255 71.81 51.34 -12.53
C ALA A 255 71.52 52.85 -12.36
N ARG A 256 72.50 53.67 -11.93
CA ARG A 256 72.33 55.13 -11.83
C ARG A 256 72.09 55.77 -13.19
N VAL A 257 72.83 55.34 -14.21
CA VAL A 257 72.66 55.83 -15.60
C VAL A 257 71.27 55.46 -16.14
N LEU A 258 70.88 54.19 -15.96
CA LEU A 258 69.58 53.71 -16.43
C LEU A 258 68.42 54.43 -15.71
N LEU A 259 68.55 54.71 -14.41
CA LEU A 259 67.55 55.44 -13.63
C LEU A 259 67.33 56.86 -14.18
N ALA A 260 68.41 57.60 -14.44
CA ALA A 260 68.32 58.95 -15.01
C ALA A 260 67.67 58.95 -16.41
N GLN A 261 68.03 57.97 -17.25
CA GLN A 261 67.47 57.82 -18.59
C GLN A 261 65.96 57.52 -18.55
N GLN A 262 65.54 56.58 -17.70
CA GLN A 262 64.12 56.21 -17.55
C GLN A 262 63.30 57.37 -16.98
N GLN A 263 63.83 58.11 -16.00
CA GLN A 263 63.18 59.28 -15.43
C GLN A 263 62.97 60.40 -16.46
N ALA A 264 63.89 60.59 -17.41
CA ALA A 264 63.74 61.57 -18.49
C ALA A 264 62.63 61.18 -19.47
N GLN A 265 62.56 59.91 -19.89
CA GLN A 265 61.52 59.43 -20.81
C GLN A 265 60.11 59.53 -20.22
N LEU A 266 59.96 59.29 -18.92
CA LEU A 266 58.65 59.35 -18.24
C LEU A 266 58.13 60.78 -18.01
N GLN A 267 58.88 61.82 -18.37
CA GLN A 267 58.40 63.21 -18.34
C GLN A 267 57.37 63.49 -19.44
N ASP A 268 57.43 62.78 -20.58
CA ASP A 268 56.44 62.89 -21.65
C ASP A 268 55.14 62.16 -21.24
N PRO A 269 54.00 62.88 -21.09
CA PRO A 269 52.72 62.27 -20.74
C PRO A 269 52.22 61.25 -21.77
N ALA A 270 52.48 61.47 -23.06
CA ALA A 270 52.00 60.57 -24.13
C ALA A 270 52.76 59.24 -24.11
N PHE A 271 54.08 59.30 -23.96
CA PHE A 271 54.92 58.12 -23.78
C PHE A 271 54.55 57.35 -22.50
N ARG A 272 54.27 58.08 -21.40
CA ARG A 272 53.85 57.49 -20.12
C ARG A 272 52.56 56.68 -20.26
N GLU A 273 51.50 57.26 -20.83
CA GLU A 273 50.21 56.57 -20.99
C GLU A 273 50.31 55.40 -21.97
N ARG A 274 51.11 55.52 -23.04
CA ARG A 274 51.38 54.41 -23.97
C ARG A 274 52.08 53.26 -23.27
N SER A 275 53.13 53.53 -22.51
CA SER A 275 53.90 52.51 -21.79
C SER A 275 53.07 51.83 -20.70
N GLU A 276 52.33 52.61 -19.90
CA GLU A 276 51.42 52.08 -18.86
C GLU A 276 50.31 51.21 -19.48
N GLY A 277 49.75 51.64 -20.62
CA GLY A 277 48.73 50.91 -21.35
C GLY A 277 49.22 49.58 -21.91
N LEU A 278 50.39 49.56 -22.57
CA LEU A 278 50.99 48.33 -23.12
C LEU A 278 51.42 47.36 -22.02
N ALA A 279 51.96 47.87 -20.91
CA ALA A 279 52.32 47.06 -19.75
C ALA A 279 51.07 46.41 -19.12
N ALA A 280 49.97 47.16 -19.01
CA ALA A 280 48.72 46.62 -18.50
C ALA A 280 48.11 45.54 -19.42
N VAL A 281 48.27 45.63 -20.75
CA VAL A 281 47.89 44.55 -21.69
C VAL A 281 48.72 43.29 -21.44
N LYS A 282 50.04 43.42 -21.25
CA LYS A 282 50.94 42.29 -20.95
C LYS A 282 50.61 41.63 -19.61
N ASN A 283 50.18 42.43 -18.64
CA ASN A 283 49.83 41.97 -17.28
C ASN A 283 48.38 41.46 -17.16
N ASP A 284 47.66 41.30 -18.27
CA ASP A 284 46.26 40.88 -18.31
C ASP A 284 45.33 41.74 -17.41
N ASN A 285 45.61 43.04 -17.34
CA ASN A 285 44.80 44.04 -16.65
C ASN A 285 44.03 44.90 -17.67
N PRO A 286 42.96 44.38 -18.28
CA PRO A 286 42.28 45.04 -19.39
C PRO A 286 41.62 46.36 -18.98
N ALA A 287 41.22 46.54 -17.72
CA ALA A 287 40.58 47.77 -17.26
C ALA A 287 41.56 48.95 -17.28
N GLN A 288 42.75 48.76 -16.71
CA GLN A 288 43.82 49.76 -16.73
C GLN A 288 44.36 49.95 -18.15
N ALA A 289 44.58 48.86 -18.89
CA ALA A 289 45.04 48.90 -20.27
C ALA A 289 44.12 49.76 -21.15
N ILE A 290 42.81 49.56 -21.07
CA ILE A 290 41.84 50.33 -21.84
C ILE A 290 41.90 51.81 -21.46
N ALA A 291 41.98 52.14 -20.17
CA ALA A 291 42.04 53.54 -19.72
C ALA A 291 43.28 54.26 -20.25
N SER A 292 44.47 53.69 -20.06
CA SER A 292 45.73 54.30 -20.50
C SER A 292 45.91 54.28 -22.01
N LEU A 293 45.55 53.19 -22.70
CA LEU A 293 45.63 53.13 -24.17
C LEU A 293 44.62 54.06 -24.85
N GLN A 294 43.45 54.32 -24.25
CA GLN A 294 42.53 55.34 -24.77
C GLN A 294 43.15 56.74 -24.71
N GLN A 295 43.89 57.06 -23.64
CA GLN A 295 44.60 58.33 -23.54
C GLN A 295 45.77 58.39 -24.51
N ALA A 296 46.55 57.30 -24.64
CA ALA A 296 47.64 57.19 -25.60
C ALA A 296 47.17 57.38 -27.06
N VAL A 297 46.08 56.72 -27.45
CA VAL A 297 45.48 56.84 -28.79
C VAL A 297 44.87 58.23 -29.03
N ARG A 298 44.42 58.94 -27.99
CA ARG A 298 43.99 60.34 -28.11
C ARG A 298 45.18 61.29 -28.30
N ALA A 299 46.29 61.02 -27.62
CA ALA A 299 47.51 61.83 -27.69
C ALA A 299 48.25 61.63 -29.03
N ASP A 300 48.29 60.40 -29.54
CA ASP A 300 48.78 60.08 -30.89
C ASP A 300 47.80 59.16 -31.63
N ALA A 301 46.96 59.77 -32.46
CA ALA A 301 45.98 59.04 -33.25
C ALA A 301 46.58 58.22 -34.41
N ARG A 302 47.89 58.33 -34.67
CA ARG A 302 48.59 57.61 -35.75
C ARG A 302 49.31 56.35 -35.25
N ASP A 303 49.36 56.12 -33.95
CA ASP A 303 49.99 54.95 -33.34
C ASP A 303 49.14 53.67 -33.56
N SER A 304 49.41 52.97 -34.67
CA SER A 304 48.71 51.74 -35.05
C SER A 304 48.87 50.63 -34.01
N ASP A 305 50.01 50.57 -33.31
CA ASP A 305 50.29 49.59 -32.28
C ASP A 305 49.49 49.87 -31.00
N ALA A 306 49.34 51.14 -30.58
CA ALA A 306 48.49 51.50 -29.45
C ALA A 306 47.00 51.22 -29.74
N VAL A 307 46.53 51.45 -30.97
CA VAL A 307 45.17 51.10 -31.42
C VAL A 307 44.97 49.58 -31.45
N GLY A 308 45.97 48.82 -31.94
CA GLY A 308 45.94 47.36 -31.93
C GLY A 308 45.94 46.77 -30.52
N ALA A 309 46.77 47.32 -29.63
CA ALA A 309 46.81 46.95 -28.22
C ALA A 309 45.50 47.29 -27.50
N LEU A 310 44.83 48.40 -27.86
CA LEU A 310 43.51 48.73 -27.32
C LEU A 310 42.47 47.68 -27.78
N GLY A 311 42.57 47.21 -29.03
CA GLY A 311 41.79 46.07 -29.53
C GLY A 311 42.04 44.77 -28.75
N GLN A 312 43.30 44.47 -28.44
CA GLN A 312 43.66 43.34 -27.57
C GLN A 312 43.10 43.50 -26.15
N ALA A 313 43.17 44.69 -25.56
CA ALA A 313 42.63 44.95 -24.23
C ALA A 313 41.10 44.77 -24.18
N TYR A 314 40.38 45.19 -25.22
CA TYR A 314 38.95 44.87 -25.35
C TYR A 314 38.68 43.37 -25.51
N SER A 315 39.55 42.65 -26.24
CA SER A 315 39.47 41.20 -26.36
C SER A 315 39.64 40.51 -24.99
N GLN A 316 40.64 40.92 -24.20
CA GLN A 316 40.88 40.43 -22.83
C GLN A 316 39.71 40.73 -21.89
N ARG A 317 39.05 41.88 -22.05
CA ARG A 317 37.82 42.22 -21.30
C ARG A 317 36.57 41.43 -21.75
N GLY A 318 36.65 40.67 -22.85
CA GLY A 318 35.50 40.00 -23.47
C GLY A 318 34.58 40.91 -24.28
N ASP A 319 34.97 42.17 -24.53
CA ASP A 319 34.24 43.13 -25.36
C ASP A 319 34.59 42.92 -26.85
N ARG A 320 34.18 41.77 -27.36
CA ARG A 320 34.54 41.27 -28.70
C ARG A 320 34.15 42.25 -29.82
N ALA A 321 33.02 42.96 -29.67
CA ALA A 321 32.56 43.93 -30.66
C ALA A 321 33.52 45.13 -30.78
N ARG A 322 33.95 45.72 -29.66
CA ARG A 322 34.93 46.82 -29.67
C ARG A 322 36.32 46.34 -30.05
N ALA A 323 36.70 45.12 -29.66
CA ALA A 323 37.95 44.49 -30.07
C ALA A 323 38.03 44.38 -31.61
N VAL A 324 37.01 43.80 -32.25
CA VAL A 324 36.92 43.71 -33.72
C VAL A 324 37.05 45.08 -34.38
N ALA A 325 36.36 46.11 -33.85
CA ALA A 325 36.42 47.45 -34.41
C ALA A 325 37.83 48.07 -34.34
N GLN A 326 38.51 47.98 -33.18
CA GLN A 326 39.84 48.54 -33.02
C GLN A 326 40.93 47.75 -33.77
N LEU A 327 40.83 46.42 -33.82
CA LEU A 327 41.78 45.59 -34.57
C LEU A 327 41.68 45.85 -36.09
N ASN A 328 40.46 45.95 -36.64
CA ASN A 328 40.29 46.36 -38.04
C ASN A 328 40.90 47.74 -38.30
N LYS A 329 40.72 48.68 -37.36
CA LYS A 329 41.28 50.02 -37.47
C LYS A 329 42.81 50.00 -37.45
N ALA A 330 43.43 49.24 -36.55
CA ALA A 330 44.88 49.10 -36.46
C ALA A 330 45.50 48.54 -37.75
N ILE A 331 44.90 47.48 -38.32
CA ILE A 331 45.36 46.85 -39.57
C ILE A 331 45.20 47.82 -40.76
N ALA A 332 44.11 48.59 -40.80
CA ALA A 332 43.90 49.58 -41.85
C ALA A 332 44.86 50.78 -41.75
N MET A 333 45.27 51.16 -40.53
CA MET A 333 46.19 52.27 -40.28
C MET A 333 47.62 51.97 -40.71
N ASP A 334 48.11 50.74 -40.45
CA ASP A 334 49.45 50.31 -40.89
C ASP A 334 49.42 48.88 -41.46
N PRO A 335 49.19 48.75 -42.77
CA PRO A 335 49.13 47.45 -43.42
C PRO A 335 50.43 46.65 -43.41
N LYS A 336 51.57 47.27 -43.08
CA LYS A 336 52.90 46.63 -43.07
C LYS A 336 53.50 46.53 -41.65
N SER A 337 52.71 46.81 -40.61
CA SER A 337 53.17 46.73 -39.22
C SER A 337 53.71 45.32 -38.88
N PRO A 338 54.83 45.21 -38.15
CA PRO A 338 55.31 43.94 -37.60
C PRO A 338 54.28 43.24 -36.70
N SER A 339 53.34 43.99 -36.11
CA SER A 339 52.28 43.47 -35.25
C SER A 339 51.06 42.95 -36.03
N ARG A 340 51.05 43.02 -37.36
CA ARG A 340 49.89 42.70 -38.19
C ARG A 340 49.36 41.28 -37.97
N ASP A 341 50.24 40.28 -38.06
CA ASP A 341 49.82 38.86 -37.96
C ASP A 341 49.12 38.58 -36.62
N LYS A 342 49.60 39.23 -35.56
CA LYS A 342 48.96 39.19 -34.24
C LYS A 342 47.57 39.82 -34.25
N TRP A 343 47.39 40.98 -34.90
CA TRP A 343 46.08 41.63 -35.01
C TRP A 343 45.10 40.84 -35.87
N ASP A 344 45.56 40.28 -36.99
CA ASP A 344 44.75 39.43 -37.89
C ASP A 344 44.27 38.18 -37.15
N SER A 345 45.15 37.52 -36.40
CA SER A 345 44.79 36.37 -35.55
C SER A 345 43.73 36.75 -34.49
N LEU A 346 43.97 37.81 -33.72
CA LEU A 346 43.01 38.28 -32.72
C LEU A 346 41.68 38.69 -33.34
N LEU A 347 41.68 39.31 -34.52
CA LEU A 347 40.48 39.72 -35.23
C LEU A 347 39.64 38.50 -35.65
N GLN A 348 40.27 37.47 -36.20
CA GLN A 348 39.59 36.21 -36.57
C GLN A 348 38.93 35.56 -35.35
N THR A 349 39.68 35.36 -34.26
CA THR A 349 39.14 34.78 -33.02
C THR A 349 38.00 35.62 -32.44
N ASN A 350 38.13 36.95 -32.42
CA ASN A 350 37.07 37.82 -31.89
C ASN A 350 35.82 37.83 -32.77
N ARG A 351 35.96 37.79 -34.10
CA ARG A 351 34.83 37.67 -35.04
C ARG A 351 34.08 36.36 -34.88
N TYR A 352 34.78 35.23 -34.77
CA TYR A 352 34.17 33.93 -34.58
C TYR A 352 33.25 33.91 -33.35
N TRP A 353 33.80 34.22 -32.18
CA TRP A 353 33.04 34.18 -30.92
C TRP A 353 31.93 35.25 -30.85
N LEU A 354 32.08 36.37 -31.56
CA LEU A 354 31.01 37.36 -31.70
C LEU A 354 29.82 36.79 -32.51
N LEU A 355 30.10 36.08 -33.60
CA LEU A 355 29.06 35.43 -34.42
C LEU A 355 28.37 34.28 -33.68
N ILE A 356 29.11 33.47 -32.91
CA ILE A 356 28.52 32.44 -32.02
C ILE A 356 27.54 33.10 -31.05
N LYS A 357 27.96 34.16 -30.35
CA LYS A 357 27.11 34.89 -29.40
C LYS A 357 25.86 35.48 -30.06
N GLN A 358 25.97 35.99 -31.28
CA GLN A 358 24.82 36.48 -32.05
C GLN A 358 23.86 35.35 -32.40
N GLY A 359 24.38 34.18 -32.81
CA GLY A 359 23.61 32.97 -33.05
C GLY A 359 22.84 32.51 -31.82
N ASP A 360 23.52 32.41 -30.67
CA ASP A 360 22.91 31.98 -29.40
C ASP A 360 21.79 32.92 -28.96
N ASN A 361 21.98 34.22 -29.09
CA ASN A 361 20.98 35.23 -28.74
C ASN A 361 19.76 35.15 -29.68
N ALA A 362 19.98 34.99 -30.99
CA ALA A 362 18.91 34.84 -31.97
C ALA A 362 18.12 33.55 -31.74
N LEU A 363 18.80 32.43 -31.43
CA LEU A 363 18.16 31.15 -31.12
C LEU A 363 17.29 31.25 -29.87
N LYS A 364 17.79 31.87 -28.79
CA LYS A 364 17.01 32.13 -27.56
C LYS A 364 15.80 33.03 -27.80
N ALA A 365 15.89 33.98 -28.74
CA ALA A 365 14.79 34.85 -29.14
C ALA A 365 13.80 34.21 -30.12
N GLY A 366 14.01 32.94 -30.52
CA GLY A 366 13.19 32.24 -31.52
C GLY A 366 13.40 32.71 -32.96
N GLN A 367 14.44 33.51 -33.23
CA GLN A 367 14.77 34.05 -34.56
C GLN A 367 15.65 33.06 -35.34
N LEU A 368 15.07 31.92 -35.72
CA LEU A 368 15.80 30.75 -36.22
C LEU A 368 16.63 31.02 -37.49
N ASP A 369 16.15 31.86 -38.42
CA ASP A 369 16.91 32.22 -39.63
C ASP A 369 18.14 33.08 -39.33
N GLN A 370 18.02 34.01 -38.39
CA GLN A 370 19.14 34.85 -37.97
C GLN A 370 20.19 34.01 -37.23
N ALA A 371 19.75 33.09 -36.37
CA ALA A 371 20.62 32.15 -35.69
C ALA A 371 21.39 31.27 -36.68
N GLN A 372 20.69 30.67 -37.64
CA GLN A 372 21.31 29.84 -38.68
C GLN A 372 22.36 30.62 -39.47
N ASN A 373 22.05 31.85 -39.88
CA ASN A 373 22.97 32.69 -40.63
C ASN A 373 24.22 33.06 -39.81
N ALA A 374 24.06 33.39 -38.53
CA ALA A 374 25.17 33.74 -37.66
C ALA A 374 26.11 32.54 -37.42
N TYR A 375 25.58 31.35 -37.13
CA TYR A 375 26.40 30.14 -36.98
C TYR A 375 27.06 29.70 -38.30
N ALA A 376 26.37 29.80 -39.43
CA ALA A 376 26.95 29.52 -40.75
C ALA A 376 28.09 30.49 -41.09
N GLN A 377 27.98 31.76 -40.70
CA GLN A 377 29.07 32.73 -40.83
C GLN A 377 30.22 32.42 -39.87
N ALA A 378 29.95 32.06 -38.61
CA ALA A 378 30.96 31.65 -37.65
C ALA A 378 31.79 30.48 -38.20
N GLN A 379 31.13 29.47 -38.76
CA GLN A 379 31.79 28.31 -39.38
C GLN A 379 32.71 28.69 -40.55
N ARG A 380 32.42 29.77 -41.29
CA ARG A 380 33.30 30.26 -42.36
C ARG A 380 34.52 31.00 -41.84
N VAL A 381 34.43 31.62 -40.65
CA VAL A 381 35.55 32.31 -40.00
C VAL A 381 36.50 31.30 -39.38
N ASP A 382 35.97 30.28 -38.72
CA ASP A 382 36.73 29.15 -38.18
C ASP A 382 35.91 27.86 -38.33
N ASN A 383 36.46 26.90 -39.07
CA ASN A 383 35.82 25.61 -39.34
C ASN A 383 36.36 24.48 -38.45
N THR A 384 37.30 24.78 -37.56
CA THR A 384 37.95 23.80 -36.67
C THR A 384 37.22 23.66 -35.34
N ASP A 385 36.53 24.70 -34.89
CA ASP A 385 35.76 24.70 -33.64
C ASP A 385 34.34 24.11 -33.81
N SER A 386 33.89 23.37 -32.79
CA SER A 386 32.64 22.59 -32.83
C SER A 386 31.37 23.39 -32.50
N TYR A 387 31.46 24.58 -31.89
CA TYR A 387 30.30 25.35 -31.39
C TYR A 387 29.41 25.90 -32.50
N ALA A 388 29.99 26.29 -33.65
CA ALA A 388 29.20 26.70 -34.82
C ALA A 388 28.33 25.55 -35.36
N VAL A 389 28.86 24.32 -35.34
CA VAL A 389 28.14 23.12 -35.81
C VAL A 389 27.09 22.68 -34.79
N LEU A 390 27.39 22.79 -33.50
CA LEU A 390 26.44 22.59 -32.41
C LEU A 390 25.22 23.51 -32.56
N GLY A 391 25.45 24.82 -32.71
CA GLY A 391 24.38 25.81 -32.84
C GLY A 391 23.47 25.59 -34.07
N LEU A 392 24.03 25.08 -35.18
CA LEU A 392 23.22 24.64 -36.34
C LEU A 392 22.34 23.43 -36.00
N GLY A 393 22.84 22.51 -35.17
CA GLY A 393 22.06 21.39 -34.62
C GLY A 393 20.93 21.87 -33.70
N ASP A 394 21.20 22.83 -32.82
CA ASP A 394 20.20 23.41 -31.93
C ASP A 394 19.09 24.16 -32.71
N VAL A 395 19.45 24.88 -33.78
CA VAL A 395 18.49 25.51 -34.70
C VAL A 395 17.62 24.46 -35.39
N ALA A 396 18.21 23.37 -35.89
CA ALA A 396 17.46 22.28 -36.51
C ALA A 396 16.49 21.59 -35.52
N ALA A 397 16.95 21.37 -34.27
CA ALA A 397 16.12 20.83 -33.21
C ALA A 397 14.93 21.76 -32.87
N ALA A 398 15.17 23.08 -32.79
CA ALA A 398 14.11 24.07 -32.57
C ALA A 398 13.09 24.12 -33.73
N ARG A 399 13.50 23.81 -34.96
CA ARG A 399 12.62 23.65 -36.13
C ARG A 399 11.88 22.31 -36.18
N LYS A 400 12.15 21.40 -35.24
CA LYS A 400 11.68 20.00 -35.24
C LYS A 400 12.17 19.19 -36.45
N ASP A 401 13.28 19.61 -37.08
CA ASP A 401 13.97 18.81 -38.11
C ASP A 401 14.95 17.85 -37.42
N THR A 402 14.42 16.71 -36.98
CA THR A 402 15.15 15.72 -36.18
C THR A 402 16.33 15.12 -36.94
N ALA A 403 16.16 14.87 -38.24
CA ALA A 403 17.21 14.30 -39.08
C ALA A 403 18.40 15.25 -39.28
N ALA A 404 18.15 16.55 -39.47
CA ALA A 404 19.22 17.54 -39.56
C ALA A 404 19.90 17.74 -38.19
N ALA A 405 19.13 17.84 -37.11
CA ALA A 405 19.65 18.01 -35.75
C ALA A 405 20.59 16.86 -35.36
N GLU A 406 20.17 15.61 -35.59
CA GLU A 406 20.98 14.42 -35.33
C GLU A 406 22.32 14.46 -36.08
N ARG A 407 22.30 14.78 -37.38
CA ARG A 407 23.51 14.87 -38.20
C ARG A 407 24.48 15.94 -37.69
N TYR A 408 23.96 17.10 -37.28
CA TYR A 408 24.79 18.19 -36.75
C TYR A 408 25.39 17.81 -35.39
N TYR A 409 24.61 17.28 -34.44
CA TYR A 409 25.16 16.85 -33.14
C TYR A 409 26.18 15.71 -33.28
N GLN A 410 25.94 14.73 -34.14
CA GLN A 410 26.93 13.67 -34.43
C GLN A 410 28.20 14.23 -35.09
N ARG A 411 28.08 15.28 -35.91
CA ARG A 411 29.25 15.98 -36.47
C ARG A 411 30.00 16.75 -35.38
N THR A 412 29.30 17.44 -34.48
CA THR A 412 29.90 18.09 -33.31
C THR A 412 30.68 17.08 -32.46
N LEU A 413 30.12 15.90 -32.17
CA LEU A 413 30.81 14.85 -31.41
C LEU A 413 32.00 14.21 -32.13
N ARG A 414 32.01 14.24 -33.47
CA ARG A 414 33.19 13.82 -34.26
C ARG A 414 34.32 14.84 -34.18
N MET A 415 33.99 16.13 -34.10
CA MET A 415 34.96 17.23 -33.95
C MET A 415 35.47 17.33 -32.51
N ASP A 416 34.56 17.24 -31.54
CA ASP A 416 34.84 17.27 -30.11
C ASP A 416 34.05 16.16 -29.40
N ARG A 417 34.73 15.04 -29.13
CA ARG A 417 34.14 13.88 -28.44
C ARG A 417 33.66 14.22 -27.02
N GLY A 418 34.18 15.28 -26.41
CA GLY A 418 33.85 15.71 -25.04
C GLY A 418 32.68 16.69 -24.95
N ASN A 419 32.07 17.12 -26.07
CA ASN A 419 31.05 18.16 -26.08
C ASN A 419 29.74 17.70 -25.41
N SER A 420 29.53 18.09 -24.14
CA SER A 420 28.37 17.69 -23.33
C SER A 420 27.04 18.24 -23.84
N LEU A 421 27.05 19.39 -24.54
CA LEU A 421 25.84 19.99 -25.11
C LEU A 421 25.33 19.17 -26.30
N ALA A 422 26.22 18.66 -27.16
CA ALA A 422 25.84 17.75 -28.24
C ALA A 422 25.32 16.40 -27.72
N VAL A 423 25.94 15.84 -26.66
CA VAL A 423 25.45 14.63 -25.98
C VAL A 423 24.03 14.85 -25.44
N ARG A 424 23.80 15.96 -24.76
CA ARG A 424 22.47 16.34 -24.24
C ARG A 424 21.46 16.55 -25.36
N GLY A 425 21.87 17.20 -26.46
CA GLY A 425 21.05 17.40 -27.65
C GLY A 425 20.55 16.08 -28.24
N LEU A 426 21.45 15.11 -28.44
CA LEU A 426 21.10 13.76 -28.92
C LEU A 426 20.25 12.98 -27.92
N ALA A 427 20.59 13.01 -26.62
CA ALA A 427 19.81 12.31 -25.59
C ALA A 427 18.37 12.82 -25.53
N ASN A 428 18.15 14.13 -25.61
CA ASN A 428 16.81 14.72 -25.67
C ASN A 428 16.08 14.40 -26.97
N LEU A 429 16.77 14.46 -28.11
CA LEU A 429 16.19 14.11 -29.40
C LEU A 429 15.71 12.65 -29.42
N TYR A 430 16.54 11.71 -28.96
CA TYR A 430 16.14 10.31 -28.90
C TYR A 430 15.05 10.04 -27.87
N ARG A 431 15.04 10.75 -26.73
CA ARG A 431 13.96 10.66 -25.74
C ARG A 431 12.61 11.07 -26.32
N THR A 432 12.58 12.08 -27.20
CA THR A 432 11.33 12.47 -27.89
C THR A 432 10.86 11.47 -28.93
N GLU A 433 11.76 10.62 -29.46
CA GLU A 433 11.38 9.53 -30.36
C GLU A 433 10.89 8.30 -29.60
N SER A 434 11.72 7.76 -28.70
CA SER A 434 11.32 6.70 -27.77
C SER A 434 12.30 6.56 -26.58
N PRO A 435 11.81 6.17 -25.38
CA PRO A 435 12.66 5.89 -24.21
C PRO A 435 13.75 4.83 -24.45
N GLU A 436 13.46 3.85 -25.32
CA GLU A 436 14.37 2.76 -25.65
C GLU A 436 15.54 3.26 -26.50
N LYS A 437 15.27 4.12 -27.50
CA LYS A 437 16.31 4.74 -28.33
C LYS A 437 17.24 5.60 -27.49
N ALA A 438 16.69 6.39 -26.57
CA ALA A 438 17.47 7.19 -25.63
C ALA A 438 18.35 6.33 -24.72
N SER A 439 17.78 5.27 -24.13
CA SER A 439 18.51 4.36 -23.24
C SER A 439 19.66 3.64 -23.97
N ALA A 440 19.41 3.19 -25.22
CA ALA A 440 20.44 2.57 -26.04
C ALA A 440 21.60 3.53 -26.34
N TYR A 441 21.30 4.78 -26.67
CA TYR A 441 22.32 5.82 -26.84
C TYR A 441 23.11 6.08 -25.55
N ILE A 442 22.43 6.27 -24.42
CA ILE A 442 23.06 6.53 -23.11
C ILE A 442 24.03 5.39 -22.73
N ALA A 443 23.67 4.14 -23.02
CA ALA A 443 24.53 2.99 -22.78
C ALA A 443 25.86 3.05 -23.54
N THR A 444 25.90 3.67 -24.72
CA THR A 444 27.13 3.84 -25.53
C THR A 444 28.05 4.95 -25.01
N LEU A 445 27.58 5.80 -24.09
CA LEU A 445 28.34 6.94 -23.59
C LEU A 445 29.38 6.52 -22.54
N SER A 446 30.51 7.24 -22.53
CA SER A 446 31.54 7.11 -21.49
C SER A 446 31.08 7.66 -20.12
N PRO A 447 31.75 7.30 -19.00
CA PRO A 447 31.36 7.77 -17.66
C PRO A 447 31.38 9.29 -17.47
N SER A 448 32.21 10.03 -18.21
CA SER A 448 32.20 11.50 -18.17
C SER A 448 31.01 12.10 -18.92
N GLN A 449 30.64 11.51 -20.07
CA GLN A 449 29.51 11.94 -20.88
C GLN A 449 28.17 11.64 -20.18
N ARG A 450 28.00 10.46 -19.56
CA ARG A 450 26.77 10.12 -18.82
C ARG A 450 26.49 11.09 -17.67
N ARG A 451 27.53 11.45 -16.90
CA ARG A 451 27.41 12.45 -15.82
C ARG A 451 26.83 13.80 -16.29
N SER A 452 27.00 14.15 -17.56
CA SER A 452 26.45 15.39 -18.11
C SER A 452 24.94 15.35 -18.43
N ILE A 453 24.32 14.16 -18.38
CA ILE A 453 22.91 13.90 -18.68
C ILE A 453 22.23 13.01 -17.62
N ASP A 454 22.78 12.97 -16.41
CA ASP A 454 22.32 12.15 -15.28
C ASP A 454 20.86 12.42 -14.90
N ASP A 455 20.39 13.66 -15.12
CA ASP A 455 18.98 14.05 -15.01
C ASP A 455 18.07 13.33 -16.01
N ILE A 456 18.51 13.19 -17.27
CA ILE A 456 17.75 12.50 -18.32
C ILE A 456 17.72 10.99 -18.04
N GLU A 457 18.85 10.40 -17.62
CA GLU A 457 18.92 8.98 -17.28
C GLU A 457 18.02 8.63 -16.08
N ARG A 458 18.01 9.46 -15.02
CA ARG A 458 17.10 9.30 -13.88
C ARG A 458 15.62 9.43 -14.27
N SER A 459 15.28 10.37 -15.14
CA SER A 459 13.90 10.52 -15.66
C SER A 459 13.43 9.26 -16.38
N LEU A 460 14.26 8.72 -17.29
CA LEU A 460 13.95 7.49 -18.03
C LEU A 460 13.82 6.28 -17.10
N ALA A 461 14.68 6.17 -16.09
CA ALA A 461 14.58 5.13 -15.07
C ALA A 461 13.28 5.23 -14.26
N ASN A 462 12.87 6.44 -13.88
CA ASN A 462 11.63 6.68 -13.16
C ASN A 462 10.38 6.29 -14.00
N GLU A 463 10.33 6.67 -15.28
CA GLU A 463 9.25 6.30 -16.21
C GLU A 463 9.12 4.78 -16.39
N ARG A 464 10.25 4.08 -16.47
CA ARG A 464 10.24 2.61 -16.55
C ARG A 464 9.71 1.96 -15.27
N LEU A 465 10.17 2.44 -14.12
CA LEU A 465 9.73 1.93 -12.82
C LEU A 465 8.24 2.24 -12.59
N GLU A 466 7.74 3.38 -13.07
CA GLU A 466 6.31 3.71 -13.03
C GLU A 466 5.46 2.64 -13.72
N LYS A 467 5.76 2.35 -14.99
CA LYS A 467 5.05 1.30 -15.75
C LYS A 467 5.14 -0.06 -15.06
N GLN A 468 6.27 -0.37 -14.42
CA GLN A 468 6.44 -1.61 -13.67
C GLN A 468 5.55 -1.64 -12.40
N ALA A 469 5.48 -0.53 -11.66
CA ALA A 469 4.62 -0.42 -10.48
C ALA A 469 3.15 -0.58 -10.87
N GLU A 470 2.67 0.13 -11.90
CA GLU A 470 1.29 0.03 -12.40
C GLU A 470 0.92 -1.39 -12.85
N ALA A 471 1.85 -2.11 -13.48
CA ALA A 471 1.65 -3.50 -13.88
C ALA A 471 1.59 -4.47 -12.69
N LEU A 472 2.15 -4.11 -11.53
CA LEU A 472 2.07 -4.89 -10.29
C LEU A 472 0.81 -4.53 -9.50
N GLU A 473 0.46 -3.24 -9.43
CA GLU A 473 -0.78 -2.71 -8.85
C GLU A 473 -2.00 -3.39 -9.51
N SER A 474 -2.05 -3.43 -10.86
CA SER A 474 -3.16 -4.07 -11.60
C SER A 474 -3.29 -5.58 -11.39
N LYS A 475 -2.23 -6.24 -10.89
CA LYS A 475 -2.23 -7.67 -10.55
C LYS A 475 -2.51 -7.95 -9.08
N GLY A 476 -2.72 -6.91 -8.25
CA GLY A 476 -2.88 -7.05 -6.80
C GLY A 476 -1.58 -7.35 -6.05
N ASN A 477 -0.41 -7.23 -6.70
CA ASN A 477 0.90 -7.52 -6.09
C ASN A 477 1.45 -6.29 -5.32
N TRP A 478 0.68 -5.80 -4.35
CA TRP A 478 0.93 -4.52 -3.65
C TRP A 478 2.29 -4.43 -2.96
N ALA A 479 2.76 -5.51 -2.33
CA ALA A 479 4.07 -5.52 -1.67
C ALA A 479 5.24 -5.34 -2.67
N GLN A 480 5.11 -5.89 -3.88
CA GLN A 480 6.10 -5.72 -4.94
C GLN A 480 5.99 -4.33 -5.59
N ALA A 481 4.77 -3.83 -5.76
CA ALA A 481 4.53 -2.47 -6.24
C ALA A 481 5.17 -1.44 -5.29
N ALA A 482 4.94 -1.58 -3.98
CA ALA A 482 5.57 -0.74 -2.96
C ALA A 482 7.10 -0.75 -3.04
N GLU A 483 7.72 -1.90 -3.29
CA GLU A 483 9.18 -1.98 -3.48
C GLU A 483 9.66 -1.23 -4.73
N VAL A 484 8.89 -1.28 -5.82
CA VAL A 484 9.19 -0.48 -7.02
C VAL A 484 9.01 1.02 -6.73
N GLN A 485 7.96 1.41 -6.02
CA GLN A 485 7.75 2.81 -5.61
C GLN A 485 8.85 3.31 -4.65
N ARG A 486 9.39 2.47 -3.76
CA ARG A 486 10.57 2.83 -2.93
C ARG A 486 11.79 3.16 -3.80
N ARG A 487 12.02 2.39 -4.87
CA ARG A 487 13.10 2.69 -5.83
C ARG A 487 12.85 3.98 -6.59
N ARG A 488 11.60 4.27 -6.98
CA ARG A 488 11.22 5.55 -7.58
C ARG A 488 11.46 6.71 -6.63
N LEU A 489 11.06 6.58 -5.36
CA LEU A 489 11.27 7.59 -4.34
C LEU A 489 12.77 7.80 -4.07
N ALA A 490 13.61 6.77 -4.20
CA ALA A 490 15.06 6.93 -4.11
C ALA A 490 15.66 7.76 -5.27
N LEU A 491 15.01 7.78 -6.45
CA LEU A 491 15.41 8.63 -7.58
C LEU A 491 14.96 10.08 -7.42
N ASP A 492 13.80 10.31 -6.80
CA ASP A 492 13.25 11.63 -6.48
C ASP A 492 12.70 11.69 -5.03
N PRO A 493 13.58 11.88 -4.01
CA PRO A 493 13.20 11.76 -2.59
C PRO A 493 12.22 12.81 -2.06
N ASP A 494 11.94 13.85 -2.84
CA ASP A 494 11.01 14.92 -2.46
C ASP A 494 9.69 14.87 -3.23
N SER A 495 9.48 13.86 -4.09
CA SER A 495 8.27 13.68 -4.88
C SER A 495 7.03 13.40 -4.01
N VAL A 496 6.08 14.33 -4.04
CA VAL A 496 4.81 14.22 -3.31
C VAL A 496 3.98 13.04 -3.81
N TRP A 497 3.84 12.91 -5.13
CA TRP A 497 2.96 11.92 -5.75
C TRP A 497 3.51 10.50 -5.71
N ILE A 498 4.84 10.31 -5.79
CA ILE A 498 5.45 8.99 -5.57
C ILE A 498 5.27 8.57 -4.12
N THR A 499 5.43 9.50 -3.17
CA THR A 499 5.20 9.24 -1.74
C THR A 499 3.75 8.84 -1.46
N TYR A 500 2.79 9.54 -2.07
CA TYR A 500 1.37 9.20 -2.00
C TYR A 500 1.06 7.80 -2.57
N ARG A 501 1.56 7.48 -3.78
CA ARG A 501 1.35 6.16 -4.39
C ARG A 501 2.00 5.03 -3.59
N LEU A 502 3.25 5.22 -3.12
CA LEU A 502 3.92 4.27 -2.23
C LEU A 502 3.08 4.02 -0.97
N SER A 503 2.57 5.08 -0.34
CA SER A 503 1.77 4.96 0.87
C SER A 503 0.48 4.18 0.62
N ARG A 504 -0.19 4.39 -0.52
CA ARG A 504 -1.36 3.60 -0.91
C ARG A 504 -1.02 2.12 -1.11
N ASP A 505 0.06 1.81 -1.83
CA ASP A 505 0.49 0.43 -2.07
C ASP A 505 0.89 -0.29 -0.77
N LEU A 506 1.49 0.45 0.18
CA LEU A 506 1.81 -0.06 1.53
C LEU A 506 0.55 -0.39 2.33
N VAL A 507 -0.49 0.45 2.29
CA VAL A 507 -1.79 0.17 2.93
C VAL A 507 -2.41 -1.09 2.35
N SER A 508 -2.47 -1.21 1.02
CA SER A 508 -2.99 -2.40 0.33
C SER A 508 -2.16 -3.66 0.61
N ALA A 509 -0.87 -3.52 0.96
CA ALA A 509 0.01 -4.60 1.40
C ALA A 509 -0.09 -4.91 2.91
N GLY A 510 -1.00 -4.25 3.65
CA GLY A 510 -1.19 -4.43 5.11
C GLY A 510 -0.17 -3.70 5.99
N GLN A 511 0.63 -2.78 5.42
CA GLN A 511 1.72 -2.04 6.10
C GLN A 511 1.30 -0.60 6.45
N GLN A 512 0.13 -0.42 7.07
CA GLN A 512 -0.45 0.90 7.39
C GLN A 512 0.51 1.81 8.18
N THR A 513 1.21 1.27 9.18
CA THR A 513 2.08 2.08 10.06
C THR A 513 3.23 2.74 9.31
N GLU A 514 3.79 2.04 8.31
CA GLU A 514 4.86 2.60 7.47
C GLU A 514 4.30 3.72 6.58
N ALA A 515 3.15 3.48 5.95
CA ALA A 515 2.47 4.47 5.11
C ALA A 515 2.10 5.75 5.89
N ASP A 516 1.54 5.60 7.09
CA ASP A 516 1.18 6.71 7.98
C ASP A 516 2.40 7.55 8.37
N THR A 517 3.55 6.91 8.60
CA THR A 517 4.80 7.58 8.94
C THR A 517 5.34 8.33 7.73
N LEU A 518 5.37 7.67 6.57
CA LEU A 518 5.86 8.22 5.33
C LEU A 518 5.10 9.50 4.90
N MET A 519 3.78 9.48 4.95
CA MET A 519 2.95 10.65 4.60
C MET A 519 3.11 11.79 5.61
N ARG A 520 3.24 11.48 6.90
CA ARG A 520 3.43 12.48 7.95
C ARG A 520 4.78 13.18 7.80
N ASP A 521 5.84 12.41 7.55
CA ASP A 521 7.18 12.94 7.31
C ASP A 521 7.22 13.81 6.04
N MET A 522 6.51 13.39 4.99
CA MET A 522 6.39 14.17 3.75
C MET A 522 5.84 15.58 4.00
N VAL A 523 4.75 15.72 4.75
CA VAL A 523 4.17 17.04 5.03
C VAL A 523 5.00 17.83 6.04
N ASN A 524 5.54 17.19 7.08
CA ASN A 524 6.33 17.85 8.11
C ASN A 524 7.59 18.55 7.57
N ARG A 525 8.16 18.06 6.46
CA ARG A 525 9.28 18.74 5.77
C ARG A 525 8.91 20.13 5.24
N LYS A 526 7.68 20.31 4.73
CA LYS A 526 7.16 21.58 4.20
C LYS A 526 5.65 21.71 4.50
N PRO A 527 5.29 22.13 5.72
CA PRO A 527 3.88 22.17 6.13
C PRO A 527 3.00 23.16 5.37
N GLY A 528 3.60 24.18 4.72
CA GLY A 528 2.89 25.20 3.93
C GLY A 528 2.81 24.89 2.43
N ASP A 529 3.17 23.68 2.00
CA ASP A 529 3.10 23.26 0.60
C ASP A 529 1.73 22.63 0.29
N ALA A 530 0.96 23.28 -0.59
CA ALA A 530 -0.42 22.88 -0.87
C ALA A 530 -0.52 21.46 -1.45
N ASP A 531 0.41 21.03 -2.30
CA ASP A 531 0.38 19.70 -2.91
C ASP A 531 0.64 18.60 -1.86
N ARG A 532 1.54 18.84 -0.91
CA ARG A 532 1.78 17.92 0.21
C ARG A 532 0.57 17.79 1.12
N VAL A 533 -0.04 18.93 1.48
CA VAL A 533 -1.27 18.95 2.31
C VAL A 533 -2.40 18.23 1.59
N TYR A 534 -2.58 18.49 0.30
CA TYR A 534 -3.60 17.84 -0.53
C TYR A 534 -3.39 16.33 -0.63
N ALA A 535 -2.17 15.88 -0.97
CA ALA A 535 -1.85 14.46 -1.07
C ALA A 535 -2.02 13.72 0.27
N TYR A 536 -1.69 14.36 1.40
CA TYR A 536 -1.96 13.77 2.71
C TYR A 536 -3.45 13.75 3.06
N GLY A 537 -4.19 14.80 2.70
CA GLY A 537 -5.64 14.83 2.80
C GLY A 537 -6.31 13.70 2.01
N LEU A 538 -5.87 13.45 0.76
CA LEU A 538 -6.35 12.34 -0.06
C LEU A 538 -6.05 10.98 0.59
N TYR A 539 -4.84 10.79 1.10
CA TYR A 539 -4.45 9.56 1.79
C TYR A 539 -5.29 9.30 3.05
N LEU A 540 -5.52 10.33 3.87
CA LEU A 540 -6.33 10.22 5.07
C LEU A 540 -7.79 9.91 4.73
N SER A 541 -8.36 10.60 3.73
CA SER A 541 -9.72 10.35 3.26
C SER A 541 -9.89 8.94 2.69
N GLY A 542 -8.94 8.48 1.86
CA GLY A 542 -8.95 7.11 1.31
C GLY A 542 -8.85 6.00 2.36
N ASN A 543 -8.41 6.33 3.57
CA ASN A 543 -8.33 5.42 4.71
C ASN A 543 -9.44 5.67 5.76
N ASN A 544 -10.54 6.32 5.37
CA ASN A 544 -11.69 6.66 6.23
C ASN A 544 -11.33 7.54 7.44
N GLN A 545 -10.30 8.37 7.33
CA GLN A 545 -9.86 9.30 8.37
C GLN A 545 -10.24 10.76 8.04
N ASP A 546 -11.49 10.98 7.64
CA ASP A 546 -11.98 12.26 7.12
C ASP A 546 -11.81 13.45 8.09
N ASP A 547 -12.04 13.26 9.39
CA ASP A 547 -11.83 14.33 10.37
C ASP A 547 -10.36 14.73 10.47
N ARG A 548 -9.44 13.77 10.33
CA ARG A 548 -7.99 14.06 10.27
C ARG A 548 -7.63 14.74 8.95
N ALA A 549 -8.25 14.32 7.85
CA ALA A 549 -8.06 14.96 6.54
C ALA A 549 -8.51 16.43 6.58
N LEU A 550 -9.69 16.72 7.14
CA LEU A 550 -10.19 18.08 7.35
C LEU A 550 -9.25 18.89 8.24
N ALA A 551 -8.80 18.35 9.38
CA ALA A 551 -7.86 19.05 10.24
C ALA A 551 -6.54 19.38 9.52
N GLN A 552 -6.06 18.46 8.68
CA GLN A 552 -4.83 18.63 7.92
C GLN A 552 -4.96 19.69 6.83
N ILE A 553 -6.07 19.69 6.08
CA ILE A 553 -6.36 20.71 5.07
C ILE A 553 -6.48 22.09 5.71
N ASN A 554 -7.20 22.18 6.83
CA ASN A 554 -7.43 23.42 7.57
C ASN A 554 -6.18 23.97 8.29
N ALA A 555 -5.09 23.20 8.36
CA ALA A 555 -3.79 23.70 8.83
C ALA A 555 -3.14 24.66 7.82
N LEU A 556 -3.56 24.61 6.54
CA LEU A 556 -3.12 25.53 5.49
C LEU A 556 -4.05 26.76 5.46
N PRO A 557 -3.53 28.00 5.41
CA PRO A 557 -4.36 29.20 5.26
C PRO A 557 -5.23 29.12 4.00
N GLN A 558 -6.50 29.52 4.08
CA GLN A 558 -7.45 29.45 2.96
C GLN A 558 -6.96 30.17 1.68
N SER A 559 -6.15 31.22 1.81
CA SER A 559 -5.54 31.92 0.68
C SER A 559 -4.55 31.06 -0.13
N GLN A 560 -4.07 29.95 0.43
CA GLN A 560 -3.15 29.01 -0.20
C GLN A 560 -3.87 27.74 -0.71
N TRP A 561 -5.19 27.66 -0.56
CA TRP A 561 -5.95 26.51 -1.04
C TRP A 561 -6.04 26.51 -2.56
N THR A 562 -5.62 25.40 -3.15
CA THR A 562 -5.87 25.07 -4.56
C THR A 562 -7.34 24.67 -4.74
N ASP A 563 -7.81 24.67 -5.99
CA ASP A 563 -9.20 24.26 -6.29
C ASP A 563 -9.45 22.80 -5.85
N ASN A 564 -8.47 21.92 -6.03
CA ASN A 564 -8.50 20.54 -5.54
C ASN A 564 -8.68 20.43 -4.02
N ILE A 565 -8.03 21.32 -3.24
CA ILE A 565 -8.20 21.36 -1.77
C ILE A 565 -9.62 21.81 -1.40
N ARG A 566 -10.16 22.83 -2.09
CA ARG A 566 -11.53 23.31 -1.85
C ARG A 566 -12.56 22.22 -2.15
N GLU A 567 -12.37 21.49 -3.25
CA GLU A 567 -13.25 20.39 -3.63
C GLU A 567 -13.21 19.25 -2.60
N LEU A 568 -12.00 18.85 -2.15
CA LEU A 568 -11.84 17.83 -1.12
C LEU A 568 -12.46 18.26 0.22
N ASP A 569 -12.24 19.50 0.66
CA ASP A 569 -12.88 20.02 1.88
C ASP A 569 -14.42 20.02 1.76
N ALA A 570 -14.97 20.54 0.66
CA ALA A 570 -16.42 20.55 0.43
C ALA A 570 -17.03 19.14 0.48
N ARG A 571 -16.37 18.16 -0.14
CA ARG A 571 -16.79 16.75 -0.10
C ARG A 571 -16.76 16.22 1.34
N LEU A 572 -15.64 16.36 2.04
CA LEU A 572 -15.44 15.86 3.40
C LEU A 572 -16.39 16.50 4.42
N GLN A 573 -16.71 17.79 4.28
CA GLN A 573 -17.72 18.47 5.10
C GLN A 573 -19.11 17.87 4.85
N SER A 574 -19.48 17.64 3.58
CA SER A 574 -20.75 17.01 3.25
C SER A 574 -20.86 15.57 3.82
N ASP A 575 -19.78 14.80 3.74
CA ASP A 575 -19.69 13.45 4.32
C ASP A 575 -19.91 13.48 5.84
N LYS A 576 -19.32 14.46 6.52
CA LYS A 576 -19.48 14.65 7.95
C LYS A 576 -20.93 14.95 8.34
N VAL A 577 -21.60 15.85 7.62
CA VAL A 577 -23.03 16.15 7.86
C VAL A 577 -23.88 14.91 7.64
N ILE A 578 -23.69 14.20 6.52
CA ILE A 578 -24.47 12.99 6.20
C ILE A 578 -24.26 11.91 7.27
N ARG A 579 -23.02 11.69 7.73
CA ARG A 579 -22.74 10.76 8.83
C ARG A 579 -23.46 11.13 10.12
N GLN A 580 -23.42 12.40 10.52
CA GLN A 580 -24.15 12.87 11.71
C GLN A 580 -25.65 12.70 11.56
N ALA A 581 -26.18 12.99 10.37
CA ALA A 581 -27.60 12.85 10.08
C ALA A 581 -28.02 11.37 10.07
N ASN A 582 -27.22 10.48 9.49
CA ASN A 582 -27.44 9.02 9.57
C ASN A 582 -27.40 8.53 11.03
N GLN A 583 -26.45 8.97 11.85
CA GLN A 583 -26.41 8.61 13.27
C GLN A 583 -27.67 9.06 14.03
N LEU A 584 -28.16 10.27 13.76
CA LEU A 584 -29.43 10.75 14.34
C LEU A 584 -30.60 9.87 13.89
N ARG A 585 -30.65 9.52 12.60
CA ARG A 585 -31.68 8.64 12.05
C ARG A 585 -31.65 7.24 12.67
N ASP A 586 -30.47 6.64 12.76
CA ASP A 586 -30.26 5.31 13.37
C ASP A 586 -30.62 5.30 14.87
N SER A 587 -30.54 6.46 15.55
CA SER A 587 -30.99 6.63 16.94
C SER A 587 -32.50 6.88 17.10
N GLY A 588 -33.28 6.82 16.01
CA GLY A 588 -34.71 7.09 15.99
C GLY A 588 -35.10 8.57 15.91
N GLN A 589 -34.14 9.48 15.70
CA GLN A 589 -34.34 10.94 15.66
C GLN A 589 -34.34 11.47 14.22
N GLU A 590 -35.01 10.78 13.30
CA GLU A 590 -34.98 11.10 11.87
C GLU A 590 -35.46 12.51 11.52
N ALA A 591 -36.45 13.06 12.25
CA ALA A 591 -36.89 14.43 12.04
C ALA A 591 -35.76 15.46 12.28
N GLN A 592 -34.91 15.21 13.28
CA GLN A 592 -33.74 16.04 13.56
C GLN A 592 -32.65 15.84 12.50
N ALA A 593 -32.47 14.61 12.02
CA ALA A 593 -31.56 14.29 10.93
C ALA A 593 -31.92 15.04 9.64
N ILE A 594 -33.20 15.04 9.26
CA ILE A 594 -33.71 15.78 8.09
C ILE A 594 -33.55 17.29 8.30
N ALA A 595 -33.81 17.79 9.50
CA ALA A 595 -33.61 19.21 9.82
C ALA A 595 -32.13 19.62 9.70
N LEU A 596 -31.20 18.78 10.15
CA LEU A 596 -29.76 19.02 10.03
C LEU A 596 -29.31 19.15 8.57
N ILE A 597 -29.80 18.25 7.70
CA ILE A 597 -29.52 18.30 6.26
C ILE A 597 -30.10 19.57 5.63
N LYS A 598 -31.36 19.91 5.94
CA LYS A 598 -32.05 21.09 5.39
C LYS A 598 -31.45 22.44 5.81
N GLN A 599 -30.68 22.48 6.90
CA GLN A 599 -29.98 23.68 7.34
C GLN A 599 -28.70 23.95 6.55
N GLN A 600 -28.21 22.98 5.78
CA GLN A 600 -27.02 23.15 4.96
C GLN A 600 -27.33 23.87 3.64
N PRO A 601 -26.31 24.47 2.99
CA PRO A 601 -26.46 24.96 1.62
C PRO A 601 -27.00 23.86 0.68
N PRO A 602 -27.88 24.20 -0.27
CA PRO A 602 -28.47 23.22 -1.17
C PRO A 602 -27.38 22.54 -2.01
N LEU A 603 -27.27 21.23 -1.85
CA LEU A 603 -26.34 20.36 -2.56
C LEU A 603 -27.12 19.14 -3.06
N ILE A 604 -26.91 18.73 -4.31
CA ILE A 604 -27.64 17.61 -4.94
C ILE A 604 -27.56 16.34 -4.11
N ARG A 605 -26.40 16.08 -3.50
CA ARG A 605 -26.13 14.93 -2.64
C ARG A 605 -27.05 14.85 -1.41
N TYR A 606 -27.44 16.00 -0.86
CA TYR A 606 -28.40 16.06 0.25
C TYR A 606 -29.82 15.72 -0.22
N ASP A 607 -30.21 16.18 -1.42
CA ASP A 607 -31.51 15.82 -2.01
C ASP A 607 -31.58 14.31 -2.28
N LEU A 608 -30.50 13.71 -2.80
CA LEU A 608 -30.39 12.26 -3.02
C LEU A 608 -30.47 11.48 -1.70
N THR A 609 -29.73 11.91 -0.67
CA THR A 609 -29.77 11.26 0.66
C THR A 609 -31.20 11.28 1.24
N LEU A 610 -31.92 12.39 1.11
CA LEU A 610 -33.30 12.49 1.57
C LEU A 610 -34.27 11.66 0.73
N ALA A 611 -34.00 11.49 -0.57
CA ALA A 611 -34.75 10.60 -1.45
C ALA A 611 -34.56 9.12 -1.06
N ASP A 612 -33.30 8.71 -0.82
CA ASP A 612 -32.95 7.36 -0.33
C ASP A 612 -33.66 7.06 0.99
N TRP A 613 -33.68 8.00 1.94
CA TRP A 613 -34.37 7.82 3.22
C TRP A 613 -35.89 7.70 3.06
N ALA A 614 -36.49 8.43 2.12
CA ALA A 614 -37.91 8.29 1.81
C ALA A 614 -38.21 6.90 1.22
N GLN A 615 -37.40 6.45 0.26
CA GLN A 615 -37.51 5.11 -0.34
C GLN A 615 -37.36 4.01 0.72
N GLN A 616 -36.36 4.09 1.60
CA GLN A 616 -36.13 3.09 2.65
C GLN A 616 -37.30 2.99 3.65
N ARG A 617 -38.13 4.02 3.77
CA ARG A 617 -39.36 4.00 4.57
C ARG A 617 -40.59 3.51 3.80
N GLY A 618 -40.44 3.22 2.51
CA GLY A 618 -41.55 2.91 1.61
C GLY A 618 -42.37 4.13 1.17
N ASP A 619 -41.91 5.37 1.46
CA ASP A 619 -42.55 6.60 0.99
C ASP A 619 -42.08 6.91 -0.44
N ASN A 620 -42.52 6.07 -1.37
CA ASN A 620 -42.10 6.09 -2.77
C ASN A 620 -42.49 7.41 -3.46
N GLN A 621 -43.62 8.00 -3.09
CA GLN A 621 -44.08 9.27 -3.67
C GLN A 621 -43.16 10.44 -3.29
N THR A 622 -42.75 10.53 -2.00
CA THR A 622 -41.75 11.53 -1.60
C THR A 622 -40.40 11.26 -2.25
N ALA A 623 -39.98 10.00 -2.37
CA ALA A 623 -38.73 9.64 -3.03
C ALA A 623 -38.73 10.07 -4.51
N ILE A 624 -39.80 9.76 -5.26
CA ILE A 624 -39.98 10.16 -6.66
C ILE A 624 -39.93 11.69 -6.80
N ALA A 625 -40.62 12.42 -5.93
CA ALA A 625 -40.59 13.89 -5.95
C ALA A 625 -39.17 14.43 -5.74
N ARG A 626 -38.42 13.89 -4.77
CA ARG A 626 -37.04 14.31 -4.47
C ARG A 626 -36.07 13.97 -5.60
N TYR A 627 -36.17 12.79 -6.19
CA TYR A 627 -35.34 12.43 -7.35
C TYR A 627 -35.67 13.30 -8.57
N ASN A 628 -36.93 13.63 -8.81
CA ASN A 628 -37.30 14.57 -9.87
C ASN A 628 -36.81 16.00 -9.60
N ASP A 629 -36.86 16.47 -8.35
CA ASP A 629 -36.26 17.77 -7.96
C ASP A 629 -34.75 17.79 -8.23
N ALA A 630 -34.06 16.69 -7.91
CA ALA A 630 -32.64 16.51 -8.21
C ALA A 630 -32.37 16.57 -9.73
N LEU A 631 -33.14 15.82 -10.52
CA LEU A 631 -33.06 15.84 -11.99
C LEU A 631 -33.47 17.18 -12.62
N GLY A 632 -34.28 17.98 -11.94
CA GLY A 632 -34.60 19.35 -12.35
C GLY A 632 -33.39 20.30 -12.27
N LYS A 633 -32.47 20.04 -11.34
CA LYS A 633 -31.21 20.81 -11.16
C LYS A 633 -30.09 20.26 -12.04
N GLU A 634 -29.94 18.94 -12.06
CA GLU A 634 -28.92 18.22 -12.83
C GLU A 634 -29.60 17.14 -13.70
N PRO A 635 -30.03 17.48 -14.93
CA PRO A 635 -30.78 16.55 -15.78
C PRO A 635 -30.05 15.26 -16.12
N ASP A 636 -28.72 15.26 -16.11
CA ASP A 636 -27.90 14.10 -16.49
C ASP A 636 -27.37 13.31 -15.28
N ASN A 637 -27.75 13.66 -14.04
CA ASN A 637 -27.26 13.01 -12.83
C ASN A 637 -27.63 11.51 -12.79
N GLY A 638 -26.62 10.64 -12.92
CA GLY A 638 -26.83 9.19 -12.99
C GLY A 638 -27.46 8.59 -11.73
N ASP A 639 -27.00 8.99 -10.53
CA ASP A 639 -27.51 8.47 -9.26
C ASP A 639 -28.99 8.80 -9.06
N ALA A 640 -29.43 10.01 -9.43
CA ALA A 640 -30.82 10.42 -9.36
C ALA A 640 -31.71 9.58 -10.30
N ARG A 641 -31.25 9.32 -11.53
CA ARG A 641 -31.99 8.49 -12.51
C ARG A 641 -32.11 7.05 -12.03
N LEU A 642 -31.03 6.49 -11.49
CA LEU A 642 -31.01 5.10 -11.05
C LEU A 642 -31.78 4.90 -9.75
N GLY A 643 -31.66 5.82 -8.79
CA GLY A 643 -32.52 5.82 -7.59
C GLY A 643 -34.00 5.94 -7.95
N LEU A 644 -34.35 6.78 -8.91
CA LEU A 644 -35.73 6.84 -9.42
C LEU A 644 -36.18 5.53 -10.09
N ALA A 645 -35.28 4.86 -10.83
CA ALA A 645 -35.58 3.55 -11.40
C ALA A 645 -35.81 2.49 -10.31
N GLU A 646 -35.00 2.48 -9.26
CA GLU A 646 -35.13 1.59 -8.10
C GLU A 646 -36.47 1.81 -7.36
N VAL A 647 -36.91 3.06 -7.21
CA VAL A 647 -38.23 3.36 -6.62
C VAL A 647 -39.37 2.87 -7.53
N TYR A 648 -39.29 3.07 -8.85
CA TYR A 648 -40.30 2.54 -9.77
C TYR A 648 -40.35 1.01 -9.76
N LEU A 649 -39.21 0.33 -9.62
CA LEU A 649 -39.19 -1.13 -9.42
C LEU A 649 -39.90 -1.54 -8.14
N ALA A 650 -39.71 -0.79 -7.04
CA ALA A 650 -40.41 -1.04 -5.79
C ALA A 650 -41.93 -0.80 -5.89
N GLU A 651 -42.39 0.14 -6.73
CA GLU A 651 -43.82 0.31 -7.07
C GLU A 651 -44.34 -0.71 -8.10
N GLY A 652 -43.46 -1.55 -8.67
CA GLY A 652 -43.81 -2.52 -9.72
C GLY A 652 -43.90 -1.94 -11.14
N ASP A 653 -43.61 -0.65 -11.34
CA ASP A 653 -43.59 -0.01 -12.66
C ASP A 653 -42.26 -0.26 -13.39
N LYS A 654 -42.14 -1.48 -13.92
CA LYS A 654 -40.98 -1.94 -14.70
C LYS A 654 -40.72 -1.08 -15.94
N ASN A 655 -41.75 -0.48 -16.53
CA ASN A 655 -41.62 0.33 -17.74
C ASN A 655 -41.00 1.70 -17.42
N ALA A 656 -41.47 2.35 -16.36
CA ALA A 656 -40.89 3.61 -15.90
C ALA A 656 -39.43 3.43 -15.45
N ALA A 657 -39.12 2.33 -14.74
CA ALA A 657 -37.75 1.99 -14.37
C ALA A 657 -36.84 1.83 -15.59
N ARG A 658 -37.26 1.03 -16.59
CA ARG A 658 -36.51 0.85 -17.84
C ARG A 658 -36.31 2.17 -18.60
N ALA A 659 -37.32 3.05 -18.58
CA ALA A 659 -37.23 4.36 -19.22
C ALA A 659 -36.23 5.30 -18.54
N GLN A 660 -35.95 5.16 -17.25
CA GLN A 660 -34.90 5.94 -16.57
C GLN A 660 -33.52 5.36 -16.80
N VAL A 661 -33.36 4.03 -16.70
CA VAL A 661 -32.07 3.35 -16.95
C VAL A 661 -31.59 3.60 -18.39
N SER A 662 -32.48 3.62 -19.39
CA SER A 662 -32.11 3.90 -20.79
C SER A 662 -31.62 5.33 -21.06
N LYS A 663 -31.82 6.25 -20.11
CA LYS A 663 -31.36 7.65 -20.21
C LYS A 663 -30.00 7.89 -19.55
N LEU A 664 -29.42 6.88 -18.88
CA LEU A 664 -28.06 6.95 -18.34
C LEU A 664 -27.05 7.06 -19.50
N LYS A 665 -26.12 8.01 -19.43
CA LYS A 665 -25.11 8.31 -20.46
C LYS A 665 -23.79 8.74 -19.84
N GLY A 666 -22.71 8.60 -20.59
CA GLY A 666 -21.39 9.18 -20.26
C GLY A 666 -20.57 8.39 -19.24
N ASP A 667 -19.44 9.00 -18.86
CA ASP A 667 -18.40 8.43 -17.99
C ASP A 667 -18.92 8.09 -16.57
N GLU A 668 -20.05 8.67 -16.14
CA GLU A 668 -20.71 8.35 -14.86
C GLU A 668 -21.17 6.87 -14.78
N THR A 669 -21.38 6.23 -15.94
CA THR A 669 -21.75 4.80 -16.02
C THR A 669 -20.56 3.85 -15.97
N ASP A 670 -19.33 4.35 -15.89
CA ASP A 670 -18.12 3.51 -15.96
C ASP A 670 -17.71 2.93 -14.60
N SER A 671 -18.17 3.51 -13.48
CA SER A 671 -17.82 2.96 -12.15
C SER A 671 -18.47 1.58 -11.93
N ILE A 672 -17.74 0.66 -11.29
CA ILE A 672 -18.25 -0.70 -11.05
C ILE A 672 -19.46 -0.70 -10.11
N ASN A 673 -19.52 0.24 -9.16
CA ASN A 673 -20.68 0.45 -8.29
C ASN A 673 -21.93 0.85 -9.08
N MET A 674 -21.80 1.79 -10.03
CA MET A 674 -22.92 2.21 -10.87
C MET A 674 -23.38 1.07 -11.77
N GLN A 675 -22.44 0.36 -12.40
CA GLN A 675 -22.75 -0.80 -13.24
C GLN A 675 -23.43 -1.93 -12.45
N ARG A 676 -23.04 -2.16 -11.19
CA ARG A 676 -23.75 -3.10 -10.29
C ARG A 676 -25.22 -2.72 -10.12
N ARG A 677 -25.49 -1.47 -9.75
CA ARG A 677 -26.86 -0.98 -9.55
C ARG A 677 -27.67 -1.03 -10.84
N ILE A 678 -27.06 -0.71 -11.99
CA ILE A 678 -27.71 -0.86 -13.31
C ILE A 678 -28.06 -2.33 -13.55
N ALA A 679 -27.13 -3.27 -13.31
CA ALA A 679 -27.41 -4.70 -13.49
C ALA A 679 -28.59 -5.17 -12.62
N LEU A 680 -28.65 -4.75 -11.36
CA LEU A 680 -29.76 -5.05 -10.46
C LEU A 680 -31.09 -4.46 -10.94
N ALA A 681 -31.09 -3.19 -11.37
CA ALA A 681 -32.29 -2.56 -11.92
C ALA A 681 -32.76 -3.28 -13.20
N THR A 682 -31.81 -3.66 -14.06
CA THR A 682 -32.06 -4.39 -15.30
C THR A 682 -32.64 -5.78 -15.07
N ALA A 683 -32.13 -6.50 -14.06
CA ALA A 683 -32.73 -7.74 -13.60
C ALA A 683 -34.16 -7.51 -13.07
N GLY A 684 -34.38 -6.46 -12.27
CA GLY A 684 -35.67 -6.12 -11.66
C GLY A 684 -36.80 -5.87 -12.68
N PHE A 685 -36.51 -5.23 -13.82
CA PHE A 685 -37.48 -5.07 -14.90
C PHE A 685 -37.50 -6.22 -15.93
N GLY A 686 -36.81 -7.33 -15.63
CA GLY A 686 -36.93 -8.61 -16.32
C GLY A 686 -35.93 -8.90 -17.45
N ASP A 687 -34.86 -8.10 -17.61
CA ASP A 687 -33.81 -8.36 -18.61
C ASP A 687 -32.58 -9.03 -17.97
N THR A 688 -32.73 -10.28 -17.55
CA THR A 688 -31.68 -11.02 -16.84
C THR A 688 -30.44 -11.27 -17.71
N ALA A 689 -30.61 -11.37 -19.04
CA ALA A 689 -29.50 -11.57 -19.97
C ALA A 689 -28.56 -10.34 -20.00
N GLN A 690 -29.13 -9.13 -20.06
CA GLN A 690 -28.32 -7.91 -20.00
C GLN A 690 -27.68 -7.71 -18.62
N ALA A 691 -28.41 -8.01 -17.53
CA ALA A 691 -27.86 -7.96 -16.18
C ALA A 691 -26.65 -8.90 -16.02
N GLN A 692 -26.76 -10.14 -16.51
CA GLN A 692 -25.68 -11.12 -16.51
C GLN A 692 -24.45 -10.61 -17.27
N GLN A 693 -24.63 -10.04 -18.47
CA GLN A 693 -23.52 -9.46 -19.26
C GLN A 693 -22.79 -8.34 -18.51
N ILE A 694 -23.53 -7.51 -17.77
CA ILE A 694 -22.92 -6.46 -16.95
C ILE A 694 -22.12 -7.08 -15.81
N PHE A 695 -22.69 -8.05 -15.08
CA PHE A 695 -21.98 -8.76 -14.00
C PHE A 695 -20.73 -9.50 -14.50
N GLU A 696 -20.78 -10.18 -15.65
CA GLU A 696 -19.63 -10.84 -16.27
C GLU A 696 -18.47 -9.87 -16.57
N ARG A 697 -18.78 -8.60 -16.86
CA ARG A 697 -17.78 -7.56 -17.07
C ARG A 697 -17.20 -7.01 -15.77
N ILE A 698 -18.03 -6.78 -14.75
CA ILE A 698 -17.59 -6.11 -13.51
C ILE A 698 -17.05 -7.06 -12.43
N ILE A 699 -17.42 -8.34 -12.44
CA ILE A 699 -16.89 -9.32 -11.47
C ILE A 699 -15.35 -9.43 -11.57
N PRO A 700 -14.72 -9.60 -12.75
CA PRO A 700 -13.27 -9.63 -12.86
C PRO A 700 -12.60 -8.33 -12.39
N GLN A 701 -13.25 -7.18 -12.61
CA GLN A 701 -12.76 -5.87 -12.16
C GLN A 701 -12.83 -5.75 -10.63
N ALA A 702 -13.93 -6.17 -10.02
CA ALA A 702 -14.07 -6.21 -8.56
C ALA A 702 -13.03 -7.14 -7.92
N LYS A 703 -12.74 -8.29 -8.55
CA LYS A 703 -11.73 -9.25 -8.08
C LYS A 703 -10.29 -8.74 -8.19
N SER A 704 -9.99 -7.84 -9.13
CA SER A 704 -8.65 -7.27 -9.28
C SER A 704 -8.39 -6.07 -8.37
N GLN A 705 -9.44 -5.45 -7.83
CA GLN A 705 -9.33 -4.37 -6.86
C GLN A 705 -8.97 -4.88 -5.46
N PRO A 706 -8.32 -4.06 -4.61
CA PRO A 706 -8.17 -4.36 -3.19
C PRO A 706 -9.51 -4.65 -2.51
N PRO A 707 -9.51 -5.40 -1.38
CA PRO A 707 -10.67 -5.53 -0.52
C PRO A 707 -11.23 -4.15 -0.16
N SER A 708 -12.49 -3.92 -0.53
CA SER A 708 -13.19 -2.66 -0.31
C SER A 708 -14.70 -2.93 -0.26
N MET A 709 -15.46 -1.98 0.29
CA MET A 709 -16.91 -2.06 0.28
C MET A 709 -17.47 -2.13 -1.16
N GLU A 710 -16.87 -1.41 -2.11
CA GLU A 710 -17.32 -1.39 -3.51
C GLU A 710 -17.15 -2.77 -4.17
N SER A 711 -15.95 -3.34 -4.11
CA SER A 711 -15.67 -4.67 -4.69
C SER A 711 -16.47 -5.79 -4.01
N ALA A 712 -16.66 -5.71 -2.69
CA ALA A 712 -17.46 -6.65 -1.93
C ALA A 712 -18.94 -6.62 -2.30
N LEU A 713 -19.53 -5.42 -2.46
CA LEU A 713 -20.93 -5.27 -2.86
C LEU A 713 -21.19 -5.84 -4.25
N VAL A 714 -20.28 -5.60 -5.21
CA VAL A 714 -20.38 -6.20 -6.56
C VAL A 714 -20.46 -7.73 -6.46
N LEU A 715 -19.56 -8.35 -5.70
CA LEU A 715 -19.51 -9.81 -5.59
C LEU A 715 -20.70 -10.39 -4.81
N ARG A 716 -21.15 -9.71 -3.75
CA ARG A 716 -22.34 -10.11 -2.99
C ARG A 716 -23.60 -10.04 -3.85
N ASP A 717 -23.83 -8.91 -4.52
CA ASP A 717 -25.04 -8.70 -5.32
C ASP A 717 -25.02 -9.58 -6.59
N ALA A 718 -23.85 -9.84 -7.16
CA ALA A 718 -23.69 -10.85 -8.19
C ALA A 718 -24.03 -12.26 -7.71
N ALA A 719 -23.63 -12.63 -6.47
CA ALA A 719 -23.98 -13.92 -5.88
C ALA A 719 -25.49 -14.05 -5.66
N ARG A 720 -26.15 -13.00 -5.16
CA ARG A 720 -27.62 -12.95 -5.04
C ARG A 720 -28.30 -13.12 -6.39
N PHE A 721 -27.86 -12.37 -7.40
CA PHE A 721 -28.37 -12.49 -8.76
C PHE A 721 -28.18 -13.90 -9.34
N GLN A 722 -27.00 -14.50 -9.17
CA GLN A 722 -26.73 -15.87 -9.61
C GLN A 722 -27.66 -16.88 -8.92
N ALA A 723 -27.90 -16.74 -7.62
CA ALA A 723 -28.82 -17.61 -6.89
C ALA A 723 -30.25 -17.48 -7.42
N GLU A 724 -30.75 -16.25 -7.61
CA GLU A 724 -32.07 -15.96 -8.17
C GLU A 724 -32.22 -16.45 -9.62
N ASN A 725 -31.13 -16.45 -10.39
CA ASN A 725 -31.08 -16.91 -11.78
C ASN A 725 -30.84 -18.44 -11.90
N GLY A 726 -30.93 -19.19 -10.80
CA GLY A 726 -30.83 -20.66 -10.81
C GLY A 726 -29.40 -21.22 -10.84
N GLU A 727 -28.40 -20.41 -10.48
CA GLU A 727 -26.98 -20.76 -10.42
C GLU A 727 -26.41 -20.75 -8.98
N PRO A 728 -27.03 -21.45 -8.01
CA PRO A 728 -26.67 -21.32 -6.59
C PRO A 728 -25.25 -21.81 -6.26
N GLN A 729 -24.71 -22.75 -7.03
CA GLN A 729 -23.32 -23.21 -6.86
C GLN A 729 -22.32 -22.13 -7.25
N GLN A 730 -22.59 -21.40 -8.34
CA GLN A 730 -21.78 -20.27 -8.74
C GLN A 730 -21.92 -19.12 -7.73
N ALA A 731 -23.12 -18.89 -7.20
CA ALA A 731 -23.35 -17.93 -6.13
C ALA A 731 -22.53 -18.24 -4.88
N LEU A 732 -22.44 -19.49 -4.44
CA LEU A 732 -21.58 -19.89 -3.32
C LEU A 732 -20.10 -19.61 -3.62
N GLU A 733 -19.62 -19.87 -4.83
CA GLU A 733 -18.26 -19.49 -5.24
C GLU A 733 -18.04 -17.96 -5.25
N SER A 734 -19.02 -17.18 -5.70
CA SER A 734 -18.97 -15.71 -5.62
C SER A 734 -18.98 -15.21 -4.17
N TYR A 735 -19.71 -15.86 -3.26
CA TYR A 735 -19.65 -15.53 -1.83
C TYR A 735 -18.27 -15.80 -1.21
N LYS A 736 -17.55 -16.84 -1.64
CA LYS A 736 -16.16 -17.07 -1.22
C LYS A 736 -15.26 -15.89 -1.62
N ASP A 737 -15.48 -15.33 -2.81
CA ASP A 737 -14.76 -14.13 -3.28
C ASP A 737 -15.23 -12.87 -2.53
N ALA A 738 -16.54 -12.73 -2.28
CA ALA A 738 -17.10 -11.63 -1.51
C ALA A 738 -16.56 -11.59 -0.07
N MET A 739 -16.33 -12.74 0.57
CA MET A 739 -15.69 -12.82 1.89
C MET A 739 -14.27 -12.25 1.89
N VAL A 740 -13.51 -12.43 0.80
CA VAL A 740 -12.17 -11.84 0.65
C VAL A 740 -12.28 -10.33 0.45
N ALA A 741 -13.14 -9.90 -0.48
CA ALA A 741 -13.32 -8.49 -0.79
C ALA A 741 -13.90 -7.69 0.38
N ALA A 742 -14.79 -8.28 1.18
CA ALA A 742 -15.36 -7.67 2.38
C ALA A 742 -14.39 -7.66 3.58
N GLY A 743 -13.24 -8.34 3.49
CA GLY A 743 -12.30 -8.46 4.59
C GLY A 743 -12.80 -9.35 5.74
N VAL A 744 -13.62 -10.37 5.43
CA VAL A 744 -13.97 -11.46 6.35
C VAL A 744 -12.77 -12.42 6.51
N THR A 745 -12.04 -12.67 5.42
CA THR A 745 -10.81 -13.46 5.41
C THR A 745 -9.80 -12.89 4.41
N PRO A 746 -8.48 -12.92 4.67
CA PRO A 746 -7.48 -12.50 3.69
C PRO A 746 -7.26 -13.52 2.57
N VAL A 747 -7.72 -14.77 2.74
CA VAL A 747 -7.50 -15.87 1.80
C VAL A 747 -8.82 -16.50 1.42
N ARG A 748 -9.02 -16.73 0.12
CA ARG A 748 -10.21 -17.41 -0.42
C ARG A 748 -10.31 -18.83 0.15
N PRO A 749 -11.42 -19.20 0.80
CA PRO A 749 -11.61 -20.55 1.33
C PRO A 749 -11.65 -21.58 0.19
N GLN A 750 -10.93 -22.69 0.36
CA GLN A 750 -10.79 -23.74 -0.66
C GLN A 750 -11.70 -24.94 -0.41
N ASP A 751 -12.27 -25.05 0.79
CA ASP A 751 -13.12 -26.15 1.22
C ASP A 751 -14.36 -25.63 1.98
N ASN A 752 -15.39 -26.47 2.08
CA ASN A 752 -16.67 -26.13 2.68
C ASN A 752 -16.59 -25.87 4.19
N ASP A 753 -15.72 -26.58 4.91
CA ASP A 753 -15.58 -26.43 6.36
C ASP A 753 -14.98 -25.06 6.70
N THR A 754 -13.93 -24.66 5.99
CA THR A 754 -13.36 -23.32 6.12
C THR A 754 -14.38 -22.25 5.71
N PHE A 755 -15.07 -22.43 4.59
CA PHE A 755 -16.08 -21.49 4.10
C PHE A 755 -17.24 -21.30 5.08
N THR A 756 -17.87 -22.38 5.52
CA THR A 756 -19.01 -22.30 6.46
C THR A 756 -18.57 -21.86 7.85
N ARG A 757 -17.35 -22.18 8.31
CA ARG A 757 -16.82 -21.62 9.56
C ARG A 757 -16.72 -20.09 9.50
N LEU A 758 -16.39 -19.52 8.34
CA LEU A 758 -16.34 -18.07 8.15
C LEU A 758 -17.73 -17.42 8.12
N THR A 759 -18.83 -18.18 8.01
CA THR A 759 -20.18 -17.60 8.10
C THR A 759 -20.68 -17.41 9.53
N ARG A 760 -19.93 -17.87 10.54
CA ARG A 760 -20.27 -17.62 11.96
C ARG A 760 -20.38 -16.13 12.24
N ASN A 761 -21.39 -15.75 13.01
CA ASN A 761 -21.59 -14.37 13.44
C ASN A 761 -20.36 -13.82 14.19
N ASP A 762 -20.09 -12.53 13.99
CA ASP A 762 -19.11 -11.78 14.77
C ASP A 762 -19.72 -10.45 15.21
N SER A 763 -19.74 -10.22 16.52
CA SER A 763 -20.28 -8.99 17.11
C SER A 763 -19.52 -7.71 16.68
N SER A 764 -18.28 -7.85 16.23
CA SER A 764 -17.44 -6.74 15.75
C SER A 764 -17.59 -6.43 14.26
N ASP A 765 -18.36 -7.24 13.52
CA ASP A 765 -18.61 -7.01 12.10
C ASP A 765 -19.47 -5.76 11.86
N ASP A 766 -19.13 -5.03 10.79
CA ASP A 766 -20.03 -4.06 10.19
C ASP A 766 -21.20 -4.76 9.46
N TRP A 767 -22.15 -3.95 8.98
CA TRP A 767 -23.35 -4.44 8.30
C TRP A 767 -23.04 -5.27 7.03
N LEU A 768 -21.95 -4.95 6.32
CA LEU A 768 -21.60 -5.60 5.07
C LEU A 768 -21.01 -6.98 5.32
N LYS A 769 -20.05 -7.09 6.24
CA LYS A 769 -19.50 -8.39 6.65
C LYS A 769 -20.58 -9.29 7.21
N ARG A 770 -21.42 -8.76 8.11
CA ARG A 770 -22.56 -9.49 8.68
C ARG A 770 -23.52 -9.96 7.59
N GLY A 771 -23.84 -9.10 6.62
CA GLY A 771 -24.68 -9.45 5.48
C GLY A 771 -24.07 -10.55 4.61
N VAL A 772 -22.81 -10.44 4.21
CA VAL A 772 -22.10 -11.46 3.40
C VAL A 772 -22.08 -12.81 4.12
N ARG A 773 -21.84 -12.83 5.43
CA ARG A 773 -21.86 -14.07 6.23
C ARG A 773 -23.25 -14.69 6.29
N SER A 774 -24.29 -13.89 6.56
CA SER A 774 -25.68 -14.36 6.64
C SER A 774 -26.13 -14.91 5.30
N ASP A 775 -26.02 -14.12 4.22
CA ASP A 775 -26.48 -14.54 2.89
C ASP A 775 -25.77 -15.83 2.44
N ALA A 776 -24.46 -15.93 2.70
CA ALA A 776 -23.69 -17.14 2.40
C ALA A 776 -24.11 -18.34 3.25
N ALA A 777 -24.39 -18.14 4.55
CA ALA A 777 -24.91 -19.18 5.44
C ALA A 777 -26.28 -19.69 4.99
N ASP A 778 -27.19 -18.77 4.67
CA ASP A 778 -28.57 -19.04 4.30
C ASP A 778 -28.61 -19.82 2.99
N LEU A 779 -27.89 -19.34 1.96
CA LEU A 779 -27.79 -20.07 0.69
C LEU A 779 -27.12 -21.44 0.87
N TYR A 780 -26.04 -21.54 1.66
CA TYR A 780 -25.37 -22.82 1.87
C TYR A 780 -26.29 -23.84 2.54
N ARG A 781 -27.01 -23.44 3.60
CA ARG A 781 -28.00 -24.29 4.30
C ARG A 781 -29.17 -24.65 3.41
N GLN A 782 -29.62 -23.73 2.57
CA GLN A 782 -30.66 -23.97 1.58
C GLN A 782 -30.22 -25.01 0.53
N GLN A 783 -28.94 -25.03 0.15
CA GLN A 783 -28.38 -25.96 -0.84
C GLN A 783 -27.94 -27.32 -0.28
N ASP A 784 -27.85 -27.49 1.04
CA ASP A 784 -27.39 -28.74 1.64
C ASP A 784 -28.44 -29.85 1.55
N LEU A 785 -28.01 -31.12 1.48
CA LEU A 785 -28.89 -32.28 1.62
C LEU A 785 -28.81 -32.77 3.06
N ASN A 786 -29.93 -32.79 3.75
CA ASN A 786 -30.02 -33.26 5.12
C ASN A 786 -30.83 -34.54 5.23
N VAL A 787 -30.39 -35.44 6.11
CA VAL A 787 -31.12 -36.64 6.50
C VAL A 787 -31.19 -36.67 8.02
N THR A 788 -32.40 -36.63 8.58
CA THR A 788 -32.63 -36.71 10.02
C THR A 788 -33.38 -37.98 10.37
N LEU A 789 -32.86 -38.75 11.33
CA LEU A 789 -33.54 -39.87 11.97
C LEU A 789 -33.81 -39.51 13.42
N GLU A 790 -35.07 -39.52 13.82
CA GLU A 790 -35.50 -39.20 15.18
C GLU A 790 -36.41 -40.30 15.73
N HIS A 791 -36.33 -40.53 17.04
CA HIS A 791 -37.27 -41.36 17.77
C HIS A 791 -37.86 -40.55 18.92
N ASP A 792 -39.19 -40.47 18.96
CA ASP A 792 -39.95 -39.80 20.01
C ASP A 792 -40.78 -40.82 20.79
N TYR A 793 -40.63 -40.80 22.11
CA TYR A 793 -41.49 -41.48 23.05
C TYR A 793 -42.42 -40.47 23.70
N TRP A 794 -43.71 -40.66 23.53
CA TRP A 794 -44.72 -39.71 23.98
C TRP A 794 -45.96 -40.40 24.53
N GLY A 795 -46.75 -39.68 25.31
CA GLY A 795 -47.94 -40.26 25.90
C GLY A 795 -48.54 -39.44 27.04
N SER A 796 -49.59 -40.00 27.62
CA SER A 796 -50.35 -39.42 28.71
C SER A 796 -50.96 -40.54 29.57
N SER A 797 -51.02 -40.32 30.88
CA SER A 797 -51.67 -41.26 31.79
C SER A 797 -53.19 -41.20 31.64
N GLY A 798 -53.86 -42.33 31.71
CA GLY A 798 -55.32 -42.40 31.67
C GLY A 798 -55.85 -43.76 32.06
N THR A 799 -56.98 -44.14 31.46
CA THR A 799 -57.64 -45.44 31.70
C THR A 799 -57.19 -46.46 30.65
N GLY A 800 -56.78 -47.64 31.12
CA GLY A 800 -56.38 -48.74 30.25
C GLY A 800 -57.49 -49.16 29.27
N GLY A 801 -57.10 -49.33 28.01
CA GLY A 801 -57.94 -49.66 26.87
C GLY A 801 -58.22 -48.49 25.93
N TYR A 802 -58.09 -47.23 26.39
CA TYR A 802 -58.44 -46.09 25.52
C TYR A 802 -57.73 -44.76 25.81
N SER A 803 -57.21 -44.54 27.02
CA SER A 803 -56.56 -43.26 27.37
C SER A 803 -55.26 -43.39 28.18
N ASP A 804 -54.85 -44.59 28.62
CA ASP A 804 -53.50 -44.82 29.16
C ASP A 804 -52.49 -44.97 28.01
N LEU A 805 -52.10 -43.83 27.43
CA LEU A 805 -51.38 -43.78 26.16
C LEU A 805 -49.88 -43.85 26.35
N LYS A 806 -49.26 -44.84 25.70
CA LYS A 806 -47.81 -44.92 25.46
C LYS A 806 -47.59 -45.08 23.97
N ALA A 807 -46.89 -44.12 23.38
CA ALA A 807 -46.69 -44.06 21.95
C ALA A 807 -45.21 -43.87 21.60
N HIS A 808 -44.85 -44.42 20.44
CA HIS A 808 -43.53 -44.31 19.85
C HIS A 808 -43.68 -43.84 18.42
N THR A 809 -42.94 -42.82 18.04
CA THR A 809 -42.88 -42.32 16.66
C THR A 809 -41.42 -42.33 16.20
N THR A 810 -41.10 -43.15 15.20
CA THR A 810 -39.78 -43.13 14.55
C THR A 810 -39.86 -42.42 13.22
N MET A 811 -39.00 -41.44 13.02
CA MET A 811 -39.15 -40.40 12.03
C MET A 811 -37.92 -40.35 11.13
N LEU A 812 -38.09 -40.59 9.84
CA LEU A 812 -37.05 -40.34 8.83
C LEU A 812 -37.45 -39.16 7.96
N HIS A 813 -36.62 -38.14 7.92
CA HIS A 813 -36.83 -36.93 7.12
C HIS A 813 -35.62 -36.69 6.23
N VAL A 814 -35.86 -36.47 4.94
CA VAL A 814 -34.85 -36.09 3.97
C VAL A 814 -35.26 -34.77 3.35
N ASP A 815 -34.43 -33.74 3.45
CA ASP A 815 -34.69 -32.42 2.87
C ASP A 815 -33.52 -31.96 1.98
N ALA A 816 -33.87 -31.40 0.82
CA ALA A 816 -32.95 -31.08 -0.27
C ALA A 816 -33.38 -29.78 -0.98
N PRO A 817 -32.45 -29.06 -1.62
CA PRO A 817 -32.78 -27.87 -2.41
C PRO A 817 -33.72 -28.21 -3.58
N LEU A 818 -34.72 -27.35 -3.78
CA LEU A 818 -35.52 -27.32 -5.00
C LEU A 818 -35.98 -25.88 -5.25
N ALA A 819 -35.59 -25.32 -6.41
CA ALA A 819 -35.75 -23.90 -6.72
C ALA A 819 -35.15 -23.00 -5.62
N ASP A 820 -35.91 -22.02 -5.13
CA ASP A 820 -35.55 -21.09 -4.06
C ASP A 820 -35.94 -21.60 -2.66
N GLY A 821 -36.35 -22.86 -2.53
CA GLY A 821 -36.73 -23.47 -1.26
C GLY A 821 -36.10 -24.85 -1.02
N ARG A 822 -36.71 -25.59 -0.11
CA ARG A 822 -36.33 -26.96 0.22
C ARG A 822 -37.53 -27.88 0.07
N MET A 823 -37.38 -28.91 -0.76
CA MET A 823 -38.30 -30.04 -0.78
C MET A 823 -37.95 -31.02 0.33
N PHE A 824 -38.94 -31.71 0.88
CA PHE A 824 -38.70 -32.78 1.83
C PHE A 824 -39.54 -34.02 1.52
N PHE A 825 -39.01 -35.15 1.97
CA PHE A 825 -39.72 -36.42 2.07
C PHE A 825 -39.65 -36.92 3.51
N ARG A 826 -40.76 -37.43 4.02
CA ARG A 826 -40.93 -37.79 5.42
C ARG A 826 -41.65 -39.12 5.55
N THR A 827 -41.18 -39.95 6.48
CA THR A 827 -41.92 -41.13 6.94
C THR A 827 -41.97 -41.18 8.46
N ASP A 828 -43.13 -41.52 9.02
CA ASP A 828 -43.32 -41.75 10.45
C ASP A 828 -43.79 -43.18 10.66
N LEU A 829 -43.08 -43.93 11.49
CA LEU A 829 -43.53 -45.22 12.01
C LEU A 829 -44.11 -44.98 13.39
N VAL A 830 -45.43 -45.05 13.50
CA VAL A 830 -46.18 -44.75 14.72
C VAL A 830 -46.69 -46.05 15.33
N ASN A 831 -46.45 -46.25 16.62
CA ASN A 831 -47.07 -47.31 17.41
C ASN A 831 -47.70 -46.70 18.66
N MET A 832 -48.98 -46.96 18.90
CA MET A 832 -49.73 -46.45 20.04
C MET A 832 -50.31 -47.61 20.83
N ASP A 833 -50.08 -47.62 22.14
CA ASP A 833 -50.68 -48.56 23.09
C ASP A 833 -51.51 -47.76 24.09
N ALA A 834 -52.81 -48.01 24.14
CA ALA A 834 -53.75 -47.38 25.06
C ALA A 834 -54.00 -48.24 26.32
N GLY A 835 -53.27 -49.35 26.48
CA GLY A 835 -53.36 -50.27 27.60
C GLY A 835 -54.49 -51.28 27.49
N SER A 836 -54.75 -51.97 28.60
CA SER A 836 -55.78 -53.02 28.69
C SER A 836 -56.96 -52.59 29.56
N PHE A 837 -58.18 -52.95 29.16
CA PHE A 837 -59.37 -52.73 29.97
C PHE A 837 -59.29 -53.48 31.30
N SER A 838 -59.78 -52.86 32.37
CA SER A 838 -60.03 -53.57 33.63
C SER A 838 -61.18 -54.56 33.44
N THR A 839 -61.01 -55.79 33.94
CA THR A 839 -61.98 -56.87 33.74
C THR A 839 -62.64 -57.28 35.05
N ASN A 840 -63.91 -57.64 34.95
CA ASN A 840 -64.69 -58.28 36.00
C ASN A 840 -64.20 -59.72 36.23
N SER A 841 -64.63 -60.36 37.31
CA SER A 841 -64.23 -61.74 37.66
C SER A 841 -64.61 -62.79 36.62
N ASP A 842 -65.65 -62.53 35.81
CA ASP A 842 -66.08 -63.38 34.70
C ASP A 842 -65.33 -63.10 33.38
N GLY A 843 -64.38 -62.16 33.40
CA GLY A 843 -63.59 -61.75 32.26
C GLY A 843 -64.26 -60.74 31.33
N SER A 844 -65.49 -60.31 31.61
CA SER A 844 -66.17 -59.20 30.93
C SER A 844 -65.56 -57.85 31.33
N TYR A 845 -65.85 -56.79 30.56
CA TYR A 845 -65.42 -55.43 30.86
C TYR A 845 -66.52 -54.43 30.51
N SER A 846 -66.70 -53.41 31.36
CA SER A 846 -67.74 -52.39 31.19
C SER A 846 -67.19 -50.95 31.31
N PRO A 847 -66.19 -50.55 30.50
CA PRO A 847 -65.67 -49.19 30.46
C PRO A 847 -66.67 -48.23 29.80
N SER A 848 -66.54 -46.92 30.05
CA SER A 848 -67.19 -45.88 29.24
C SER A 848 -66.48 -45.72 27.88
N TRP A 849 -66.53 -46.77 27.08
CA TRP A 849 -65.86 -46.90 25.79
C TRP A 849 -66.70 -47.76 24.84
N GLY A 850 -66.69 -47.42 23.55
CA GLY A 850 -67.49 -48.12 22.54
C GLY A 850 -68.95 -48.17 22.96
N THR A 851 -69.56 -49.36 22.97
CA THR A 851 -70.91 -49.58 23.52
C THR A 851 -70.91 -50.38 24.84
N CYS A 852 -69.77 -50.47 25.53
CA CYS A 852 -69.56 -51.38 26.67
C CYS A 852 -69.97 -50.82 28.04
N GLY A 853 -70.39 -49.55 28.13
CA GLY A 853 -70.65 -48.89 29.42
C GLY A 853 -71.85 -49.44 30.19
N GLU A 854 -72.97 -49.66 29.49
CA GLU A 854 -74.22 -50.14 30.11
C GLU A 854 -74.37 -51.66 30.01
N ILE A 855 -73.78 -52.26 28.98
CA ILE A 855 -73.82 -53.70 28.72
C ILE A 855 -72.38 -54.17 28.68
N ALA A 856 -72.03 -55.09 29.57
CA ALA A 856 -70.65 -55.56 29.65
C ALA A 856 -70.24 -56.28 28.36
N CYS A 857 -69.12 -55.86 27.79
CA CYS A 857 -68.52 -56.53 26.66
C CYS A 857 -67.86 -57.84 27.11
N THR A 858 -68.18 -58.93 26.40
CA THR A 858 -67.79 -60.31 26.79
C THR A 858 -66.76 -60.94 25.84
N SER A 859 -66.50 -60.31 24.69
CA SER A 859 -65.51 -60.76 23.70
C SER A 859 -64.68 -59.58 23.15
N GLY A 860 -63.74 -59.88 22.24
CA GLY A 860 -62.85 -58.89 21.64
C GLY A 860 -61.51 -58.71 22.38
N SER A 861 -60.64 -57.88 21.83
CA SER A 861 -59.31 -57.63 22.40
C SER A 861 -59.42 -56.76 23.67
N LYS A 862 -58.82 -57.24 24.76
CA LYS A 862 -58.75 -56.50 26.03
C LYS A 862 -57.65 -55.44 26.01
N ASN A 863 -56.57 -55.68 25.28
CA ASN A 863 -55.51 -54.71 25.04
C ASN A 863 -55.80 -53.94 23.75
N GLN A 864 -55.66 -52.63 23.79
CA GLN A 864 -55.96 -51.76 22.67
C GLN A 864 -54.67 -51.06 22.24
N SER A 865 -54.16 -51.47 21.08
CA SER A 865 -52.95 -50.92 20.50
C SER A 865 -53.06 -50.96 18.98
N ASP A 866 -52.43 -50.01 18.31
CA ASP A 866 -52.39 -49.96 16.85
C ASP A 866 -51.04 -49.40 16.36
N GLY A 867 -50.68 -49.72 15.12
CA GLY A 867 -49.39 -49.33 14.54
C GLY A 867 -49.49 -49.14 13.03
N GLY A 868 -48.78 -48.13 12.51
CA GLY A 868 -48.79 -47.85 11.09
C GLY A 868 -47.65 -46.95 10.62
N ALA A 869 -47.56 -46.77 9.31
CA ALA A 869 -46.57 -45.91 8.68
C ALA A 869 -47.24 -44.77 7.89
N SER A 870 -46.93 -43.51 8.19
CA SER A 870 -47.31 -42.39 7.33
C SER A 870 -46.18 -41.99 6.41
N ILE A 871 -46.55 -41.42 5.26
CA ILE A 871 -45.62 -40.79 4.33
C ILE A 871 -46.08 -39.36 4.06
N ALA A 872 -45.13 -38.45 3.87
CA ALA A 872 -45.41 -37.08 3.45
C ALA A 872 -44.33 -36.54 2.52
N VAL A 873 -44.73 -35.67 1.62
CA VAL A 873 -43.85 -34.89 0.76
C VAL A 873 -44.29 -33.43 0.83
N GLY A 874 -43.34 -32.52 0.79
CA GLY A 874 -43.66 -31.10 0.73
C GLY A 874 -42.50 -30.25 0.30
N TRP A 875 -42.73 -28.95 0.31
CA TRP A 875 -41.75 -27.94 -0.06
C TRP A 875 -42.00 -26.66 0.73
N LYS A 876 -40.93 -25.94 1.08
CA LYS A 876 -41.02 -24.65 1.76
C LYS A 876 -39.92 -23.69 1.31
N ASN A 877 -40.26 -22.41 1.20
CA ASN A 877 -39.34 -21.27 1.21
C ASN A 877 -39.86 -20.23 2.22
N ASP A 878 -39.35 -19.00 2.16
CA ASP A 878 -39.75 -17.93 3.09
C ASP A 878 -41.20 -17.43 2.88
N THR A 879 -41.76 -17.64 1.69
CA THR A 879 -43.09 -17.13 1.31
C THR A 879 -44.18 -18.20 1.38
N TRP A 880 -43.88 -19.41 0.94
CA TRP A 880 -44.83 -20.49 0.74
C TRP A 880 -44.34 -21.76 1.41
N SER A 881 -45.25 -22.49 2.04
CA SER A 881 -45.00 -23.87 2.47
C SER A 881 -46.18 -24.76 2.12
N GLY A 882 -45.93 -25.91 1.52
CA GLY A 882 -46.97 -26.87 1.16
C GLY A 882 -46.54 -28.30 1.46
N ASP A 883 -47.48 -29.10 1.94
CA ASP A 883 -47.26 -30.53 2.18
C ASP A 883 -48.52 -31.37 1.91
N ILE A 884 -48.30 -32.61 1.51
CA ILE A 884 -49.33 -33.63 1.38
C ILE A 884 -48.77 -34.97 1.87
N GLY A 885 -49.60 -35.71 2.60
CA GLY A 885 -49.21 -36.98 3.18
C GLY A 885 -50.41 -37.79 3.63
N THR A 886 -50.15 -38.80 4.45
CA THR A 886 -51.18 -39.68 4.99
C THR A 886 -51.14 -39.69 6.52
N THR A 887 -52.23 -40.10 7.15
CA THR A 887 -52.14 -40.66 8.51
C THR A 887 -51.49 -42.07 8.44
N PRO A 888 -51.10 -42.66 9.58
CA PRO A 888 -50.39 -43.94 9.58
C PRO A 888 -51.19 -45.08 8.92
N MET A 889 -50.68 -45.59 7.80
CA MET A 889 -51.24 -46.76 7.11
C MET A 889 -50.99 -48.00 7.96
N GLY A 890 -52.07 -48.63 8.43
CA GLY A 890 -52.04 -49.70 9.42
C GLY A 890 -53.11 -49.49 10.49
N PHE A 891 -53.39 -48.22 10.81
CA PHE A 891 -54.49 -47.84 11.68
C PHE A 891 -55.86 -48.17 11.10
N ASN A 892 -56.86 -48.27 11.98
CA ASN A 892 -58.26 -48.53 11.59
C ASN A 892 -58.85 -47.49 10.61
N VAL A 893 -58.46 -46.21 10.72
CA VAL A 893 -58.93 -45.09 9.90
C VAL A 893 -57.73 -44.33 9.32
N VAL A 894 -57.60 -44.38 8.00
CA VAL A 894 -56.50 -43.77 7.24
C VAL A 894 -57.04 -42.68 6.31
N ASP A 895 -56.41 -41.52 6.32
CA ASP A 895 -56.77 -40.38 5.47
C ASP A 895 -55.55 -39.73 4.83
N VAL A 896 -55.78 -39.04 3.72
CA VAL A 896 -54.84 -38.06 3.16
C VAL A 896 -54.97 -36.75 3.94
N VAL A 897 -53.84 -36.18 4.33
CA VAL A 897 -53.69 -34.95 5.12
C VAL A 897 -52.69 -34.01 4.44
N GLY A 898 -52.64 -32.75 4.84
CA GLY A 898 -51.75 -31.78 4.23
C GLY A 898 -52.01 -30.35 4.67
N GLY A 899 -51.21 -29.43 4.14
CA GLY A 899 -51.35 -28.01 4.41
C GLY A 899 -50.73 -27.13 3.34
N LEU A 900 -51.23 -25.90 3.24
CA LEU A 900 -50.65 -24.83 2.43
C LEU A 900 -50.62 -23.56 3.26
N SER A 901 -49.47 -22.88 3.30
CA SER A 901 -49.33 -21.58 3.96
C SER A 901 -48.67 -20.55 3.04
N TYR A 902 -49.04 -19.30 3.27
CA TYR A 902 -48.48 -18.11 2.63
C TYR A 902 -48.09 -17.10 3.70
N SER A 903 -46.85 -16.62 3.66
CA SER A 903 -46.31 -15.61 4.57
C SER A 903 -45.81 -14.40 3.78
N ASN A 904 -46.08 -13.20 4.30
CA ASN A 904 -45.61 -11.94 3.74
C ASN A 904 -45.67 -10.83 4.81
N ASP A 905 -45.17 -9.64 4.49
CA ASP A 905 -45.12 -8.50 5.40
C ASP A 905 -46.02 -7.34 4.89
N LEU A 906 -46.80 -6.77 5.80
CA LEU A 906 -47.57 -5.53 5.62
C LEU A 906 -46.86 -4.39 6.36
N GLY A 907 -45.78 -3.88 5.76
CA GLY A 907 -44.88 -2.93 6.41
C GLY A 907 -44.18 -3.61 7.60
N PRO A 908 -44.38 -3.16 8.85
CA PRO A 908 -43.74 -3.77 10.02
C PRO A 908 -44.50 -4.97 10.60
N ILE A 909 -45.63 -5.38 10.02
CA ILE A 909 -46.47 -6.49 10.50
C ILE A 909 -46.33 -7.68 9.56
N GLY A 910 -45.69 -8.74 10.02
CA GLY A 910 -45.69 -10.03 9.33
C GLY A 910 -47.03 -10.72 9.46
N TYR A 911 -47.46 -11.42 8.42
CA TYR A 911 -48.66 -12.25 8.47
C TYR A 911 -48.45 -13.60 7.76
N THR A 912 -49.11 -14.63 8.29
CA THR A 912 -49.17 -15.96 7.68
C THR A 912 -50.62 -16.41 7.61
N VAL A 913 -51.07 -16.78 6.41
CA VAL A 913 -52.37 -17.43 6.20
C VAL A 913 -52.13 -18.89 5.87
N ASN A 914 -52.87 -19.80 6.48
CA ASN A 914 -52.78 -21.23 6.18
C ASN A 914 -54.15 -21.88 6.01
N MET A 915 -54.15 -22.97 5.24
CA MET A 915 -55.24 -23.94 5.14
C MET A 915 -54.66 -25.32 5.36
N HIS A 916 -55.35 -26.17 6.10
CA HIS A 916 -54.83 -27.48 6.47
C HIS A 916 -55.93 -28.51 6.68
N ARG A 917 -55.54 -29.78 6.53
CA ARG A 917 -56.24 -30.95 7.03
C ARG A 917 -55.26 -31.76 7.86
N ARG A 918 -55.48 -31.84 9.18
CA ARG A 918 -54.55 -32.50 10.14
C ARG A 918 -55.28 -33.52 11.01
N PRO A 919 -54.63 -34.62 11.41
CA PRO A 919 -55.24 -35.55 12.37
C PRO A 919 -55.23 -34.97 13.78
N ILE A 920 -56.10 -35.48 14.65
CA ILE A 920 -56.02 -35.24 16.10
C ILE A 920 -55.29 -36.43 16.74
N SER A 921 -54.06 -36.22 17.22
CA SER A 921 -53.13 -37.27 17.66
C SER A 921 -53.24 -37.64 19.15
N SER A 922 -54.03 -36.91 19.93
CA SER A 922 -54.01 -36.97 21.41
C SER A 922 -54.47 -38.30 22.02
N SER A 923 -55.12 -39.17 21.25
CA SER A 923 -55.55 -40.49 21.70
C SER A 923 -55.57 -41.49 20.54
N LEU A 924 -55.54 -42.79 20.85
CA LEU A 924 -55.64 -43.83 19.83
C LEU A 924 -56.94 -43.72 19.01
N LEU A 925 -58.07 -43.43 19.69
CA LEU A 925 -59.36 -43.24 19.05
C LEU A 925 -59.37 -42.03 18.12
N ALA A 926 -58.88 -40.88 18.58
CA ALA A 926 -58.87 -39.65 17.78
C ALA A 926 -57.93 -39.78 16.58
N PHE A 927 -56.77 -40.43 16.74
CA PHE A 927 -55.77 -40.47 15.68
C PHE A 927 -56.08 -41.55 14.63
N GLY A 928 -56.08 -42.81 15.07
CA GLY A 928 -56.20 -43.99 14.22
C GLY A 928 -57.56 -44.65 14.22
N GLY A 929 -58.42 -44.31 15.18
CA GLY A 929 -59.70 -44.97 15.37
C GLY A 929 -59.59 -46.31 16.10
N GLN A 930 -60.69 -46.74 16.70
CA GLN A 930 -60.82 -48.03 17.36
C GLN A 930 -62.02 -48.80 16.79
N LYS A 931 -62.13 -50.08 17.15
CA LYS A 931 -63.20 -50.96 16.72
C LYS A 931 -63.96 -51.49 17.93
N ASP A 932 -65.28 -51.34 17.91
CA ASP A 932 -66.14 -51.69 19.05
C ASP A 932 -66.06 -53.21 19.27
N SER A 933 -66.43 -53.66 20.47
CA SER A 933 -66.34 -55.08 20.80
C SER A 933 -67.14 -55.93 19.81
N SER A 934 -66.58 -57.07 19.39
CA SER A 934 -67.24 -58.03 18.51
C SER A 934 -68.48 -58.68 19.14
N SER A 935 -68.64 -58.62 20.48
CA SER A 935 -69.87 -59.07 21.14
C SER A 935 -71.02 -58.08 20.99
N HIS A 936 -70.75 -56.85 20.55
CA HIS A 936 -71.73 -55.80 20.33
C HIS A 936 -71.77 -55.43 18.83
N THR A 937 -71.31 -54.23 18.45
CA THR A 937 -71.48 -53.73 17.08
C THR A 937 -70.34 -54.11 16.14
N GLY A 938 -69.12 -54.32 16.67
CA GLY A 938 -67.91 -54.49 15.85
C GLY A 938 -67.58 -53.30 14.94
N THR A 939 -68.19 -52.12 15.18
CA THR A 939 -68.08 -50.95 14.32
C THR A 939 -66.76 -50.21 14.55
N THR A 940 -66.08 -49.83 13.48
CA THR A 940 -64.91 -48.94 13.55
C THR A 940 -65.35 -47.48 13.65
N TRP A 941 -64.78 -46.72 14.57
CA TRP A 941 -65.02 -45.27 14.69
C TRP A 941 -63.79 -44.51 15.18
N GLY A 942 -63.82 -43.18 15.07
CA GLY A 942 -62.71 -42.29 15.43
C GLY A 942 -61.99 -41.74 14.19
N GLY A 943 -60.67 -41.59 14.26
CA GLY A 943 -59.88 -41.04 13.15
C GLY A 943 -60.30 -39.62 12.79
N VAL A 944 -60.31 -38.74 13.78
CA VAL A 944 -60.76 -37.36 13.68
C VAL A 944 -59.73 -36.51 12.91
N ARG A 945 -60.22 -35.65 12.04
CA ARG A 945 -59.45 -34.67 11.25
C ARG A 945 -59.96 -33.27 11.52
N ALA A 946 -59.03 -32.33 11.62
CA ALA A 946 -59.28 -30.91 11.62
C ALA A 946 -59.03 -30.37 10.22
N ASP A 947 -60.12 -29.98 9.56
CA ASP A 947 -60.16 -29.35 8.25
C ASP A 947 -60.43 -27.85 8.46
N GLY A 948 -59.43 -27.01 8.22
CA GLY A 948 -59.51 -25.62 8.65
C GLY A 948 -58.47 -24.70 8.07
N GLY A 949 -58.40 -23.51 8.65
CA GLY A 949 -57.43 -22.49 8.27
C GLY A 949 -57.24 -21.46 9.36
N GLY A 950 -56.14 -20.73 9.26
CA GLY A 950 -55.79 -19.74 10.25
C GLY A 950 -55.03 -18.55 9.69
N VAL A 951 -55.08 -17.45 10.44
CA VAL A 951 -54.31 -16.23 10.19
C VAL A 951 -53.49 -15.94 11.42
N SER A 952 -52.18 -15.77 11.22
CA SER A 952 -51.25 -15.32 12.25
C SER A 952 -50.67 -13.98 11.87
N LEU A 953 -50.53 -13.09 12.85
CA LEU A 953 -49.96 -11.76 12.72
C LEU A 953 -48.81 -11.62 13.71
N SER A 954 -47.71 -11.01 13.30
CA SER A 954 -46.55 -10.74 14.15
C SER A 954 -46.07 -9.30 13.95
N TYR A 955 -45.71 -8.64 15.04
CA TYR A 955 -45.07 -7.34 15.05
C TYR A 955 -43.80 -7.45 15.91
N ASP A 956 -42.67 -7.74 15.26
CA ASP A 956 -41.35 -7.80 15.88
C ASP A 956 -40.37 -6.98 15.04
N LYS A 957 -39.91 -5.85 15.58
CA LYS A 957 -38.93 -4.97 14.93
C LYS A 957 -37.50 -5.49 15.02
N GLY A 958 -37.28 -6.70 15.56
CA GLY A 958 -35.97 -7.25 15.84
C GLY A 958 -35.35 -6.75 17.16
N GLU A 959 -35.91 -5.70 17.76
CA GLU A 959 -35.52 -5.10 19.03
C GLU A 959 -35.90 -5.98 20.24
N ALA A 960 -36.02 -5.40 21.43
CA ALA A 960 -36.33 -6.13 22.66
C ALA A 960 -37.77 -6.65 22.76
N ASN A 961 -38.72 -6.15 21.97
CA ASN A 961 -40.15 -6.45 22.13
C ASN A 961 -40.73 -7.11 20.87
N GLY A 962 -41.67 -8.02 21.06
CA GLY A 962 -42.52 -8.51 19.98
C GLY A 962 -43.91 -8.92 20.47
N VAL A 963 -44.89 -8.81 19.58
CA VAL A 963 -46.28 -9.21 19.81
C VAL A 963 -46.74 -10.09 18.66
N TRP A 964 -47.53 -11.11 18.95
CA TRP A 964 -48.14 -11.96 17.95
C TRP A 964 -49.57 -12.34 18.33
N SER A 965 -50.39 -12.64 17.32
CA SER A 965 -51.76 -13.12 17.46
C SER A 965 -52.06 -14.15 16.39
N SER A 966 -52.79 -15.20 16.72
CA SER A 966 -53.21 -16.25 15.78
C SER A 966 -54.68 -16.59 15.99
N LEU A 967 -55.45 -16.65 14.90
CA LEU A 967 -56.85 -17.04 14.89
C LEU A 967 -57.02 -18.20 13.91
N GLY A 968 -57.60 -19.31 14.37
CA GLY A 968 -57.87 -20.49 13.56
C GLY A 968 -59.32 -20.97 13.70
N VAL A 969 -59.86 -21.53 12.62
CA VAL A 969 -61.20 -22.11 12.56
C VAL A 969 -61.12 -23.45 11.86
N ASP A 970 -61.60 -24.51 12.52
CA ASP A 970 -61.51 -25.88 12.02
C ASP A 970 -62.87 -26.58 12.11
N GLN A 971 -63.26 -27.30 11.06
CA GLN A 971 -64.28 -28.34 11.11
C GLN A 971 -63.63 -29.65 11.56
N LEU A 972 -64.28 -30.37 12.46
CA LEU A 972 -63.79 -31.61 13.05
C LEU A 972 -64.69 -32.76 12.62
N THR A 973 -64.17 -33.68 11.82
CA THR A 973 -64.92 -34.83 11.28
C THR A 973 -64.16 -36.12 11.50
N GLY A 974 -64.86 -37.25 11.63
CA GLY A 974 -64.25 -38.56 11.83
C GLY A 974 -65.13 -39.69 11.32
N LYS A 975 -64.57 -40.89 11.19
CA LYS A 975 -65.34 -42.07 10.80
C LYS A 975 -66.32 -42.41 11.91
N ASN A 976 -67.62 -42.35 11.64
CA ASN A 976 -68.67 -42.68 12.62
C ASN A 976 -68.53 -41.87 13.93
N VAL A 977 -68.12 -40.60 13.81
CA VAL A 977 -68.06 -39.62 14.90
C VAL A 977 -69.01 -38.48 14.55
N GLU A 978 -69.69 -37.92 15.54
CA GLU A 978 -70.52 -36.72 15.36
C GLU A 978 -69.68 -35.53 14.87
N ASP A 979 -70.20 -34.78 13.90
CA ASP A 979 -69.50 -33.59 13.37
C ASP A 979 -69.39 -32.49 14.44
N ASN A 980 -68.25 -31.81 14.47
CA ASN A 980 -67.96 -30.73 15.41
C ASN A 980 -67.19 -29.59 14.70
N TRP A 981 -67.02 -28.46 15.35
CA TRP A 981 -66.16 -27.38 14.88
C TRP A 981 -65.54 -26.63 16.04
N ARG A 982 -64.43 -25.95 15.80
CA ARG A 982 -63.75 -25.12 16.79
C ARG A 982 -63.25 -23.80 16.24
N VAL A 983 -63.18 -22.81 17.13
CA VAL A 983 -62.46 -21.55 16.92
C VAL A 983 -61.41 -21.41 18.01
N ARG A 984 -60.18 -21.08 17.63
CA ARG A 984 -59.06 -20.89 18.55
C ARG A 984 -58.42 -19.53 18.30
N TRP A 985 -58.34 -18.71 19.34
CA TRP A 985 -57.61 -17.45 19.32
C TRP A 985 -56.48 -17.50 20.34
N MET A 986 -55.28 -17.11 19.92
CA MET A 986 -54.09 -17.08 20.76
C MET A 986 -53.38 -15.75 20.57
N THR A 987 -52.87 -15.18 21.65
CA THR A 987 -52.07 -13.95 21.61
C THR A 987 -50.87 -14.07 22.52
N GLY A 988 -49.77 -13.43 22.15
CA GLY A 988 -48.59 -13.39 22.99
C GLY A 988 -47.81 -12.09 22.86
N TYR A 989 -47.24 -11.68 23.99
CA TYR A 989 -46.20 -10.65 24.05
C TYR A 989 -44.93 -11.29 24.58
N TYR A 990 -43.78 -10.91 24.03
CA TYR A 990 -42.48 -11.32 24.58
C TYR A 990 -41.51 -10.15 24.65
N TYR A 991 -40.66 -10.22 25.68
CA TYR A 991 -39.56 -9.31 25.94
C TYR A 991 -38.25 -10.09 25.98
N LYS A 992 -37.28 -9.69 25.14
CA LYS A 992 -35.94 -10.27 25.04
C LYS A 992 -35.05 -9.63 26.11
N VAL A 993 -35.05 -10.19 27.31
CA VAL A 993 -34.21 -9.76 28.45
C VAL A 993 -32.72 -9.77 28.10
N ILE A 994 -32.29 -10.78 27.35
CA ILE A 994 -30.96 -10.85 26.73
C ILE A 994 -31.17 -11.10 25.24
N ASN A 995 -30.50 -10.31 24.40
CA ASN A 995 -30.56 -10.42 22.93
C ASN A 995 -29.17 -10.27 22.32
N GLU A 996 -28.32 -11.26 22.54
CA GLU A 996 -26.98 -11.38 21.97
C GLU A 996 -26.97 -12.40 20.82
N ASP A 997 -25.95 -12.37 19.96
CA ASP A 997 -25.86 -13.25 18.78
C ASP A 997 -25.90 -14.75 19.13
N ASN A 998 -25.38 -15.11 20.31
CA ASN A 998 -25.23 -16.50 20.76
C ASN A 998 -25.99 -16.80 22.06
N ARG A 999 -26.78 -15.84 22.58
CA ARG A 999 -27.56 -16.00 23.80
C ARG A 999 -28.83 -15.16 23.73
N ARG A 1000 -29.98 -15.79 23.94
CA ARG A 1000 -31.28 -15.11 24.00
C ARG A 1000 -32.07 -15.60 25.20
N VAL A 1001 -32.52 -14.67 26.04
CA VAL A 1001 -33.43 -14.94 27.16
C VAL A 1001 -34.70 -14.13 26.94
N THR A 1002 -35.85 -14.80 26.92
CA THR A 1002 -37.14 -14.14 26.73
C THR A 1002 -38.09 -14.47 27.86
N VAL A 1003 -38.91 -13.48 28.22
CA VAL A 1003 -40.05 -13.60 29.14
C VAL A 1003 -41.27 -13.10 28.40
N GLY A 1004 -42.39 -13.82 28.49
CA GLY A 1004 -43.60 -13.44 27.78
C GLY A 1004 -44.88 -13.61 28.58
N LEU A 1005 -45.98 -13.26 27.92
CA LEU A 1005 -47.35 -13.45 28.38
C LEU A 1005 -48.15 -14.01 27.21
N ASN A 1006 -48.73 -15.19 27.36
CA ASN A 1006 -49.54 -15.85 26.34
C ASN A 1006 -50.97 -16.03 26.84
N ASN A 1007 -51.95 -15.76 25.98
CA ASN A 1007 -53.37 -15.96 26.25
C ASN A 1007 -53.96 -16.88 25.18
N MET A 1008 -54.81 -17.82 25.59
CA MET A 1008 -55.52 -18.74 24.69
C MET A 1008 -57.00 -18.74 25.01
N LEU A 1009 -57.82 -18.67 23.96
CA LEU A 1009 -59.28 -18.65 24.01
C LEU A 1009 -59.83 -19.62 22.97
N TRP A 1010 -60.37 -20.75 23.41
CA TRP A 1010 -60.91 -21.77 22.51
C TRP A 1010 -62.39 -22.02 22.77
N HIS A 1011 -63.12 -22.31 21.70
CA HIS A 1011 -64.52 -22.70 21.73
C HIS A 1011 -64.73 -23.87 20.78
N TYR A 1012 -65.39 -24.92 21.26
CA TYR A 1012 -65.87 -26.05 20.47
C TYR A 1012 -67.40 -26.11 20.56
N ASP A 1013 -68.06 -26.48 19.47
CA ASP A 1013 -69.52 -26.59 19.42
C ASP A 1013 -70.05 -27.67 20.38
N LYS A 1014 -69.42 -28.85 20.31
CA LYS A 1014 -69.80 -30.05 21.06
C LYS A 1014 -68.62 -30.59 21.86
N ASP A 1015 -68.92 -31.19 23.00
CA ASP A 1015 -67.96 -31.96 23.78
C ASP A 1015 -68.01 -33.41 23.30
N LEU A 1016 -67.00 -33.80 22.53
CA LEU A 1016 -66.82 -35.14 22.01
C LEU A 1016 -65.55 -35.79 22.59
N SER A 1017 -65.19 -35.39 23.81
CA SER A 1017 -64.01 -35.90 24.52
C SER A 1017 -64.19 -37.31 25.07
N GLY A 1018 -65.41 -37.81 25.15
CA GLY A 1018 -65.70 -39.18 25.53
C GLY A 1018 -65.27 -40.20 24.48
N TYR A 1019 -65.23 -41.47 24.91
CA TYR A 1019 -64.73 -42.59 24.10
C TYR A 1019 -65.83 -43.59 23.73
N THR A 1020 -67.10 -43.24 23.92
CA THR A 1020 -68.24 -44.04 23.47
C THR A 1020 -68.43 -43.96 21.97
N LEU A 1021 -69.13 -44.94 21.39
CA LEU A 1021 -69.38 -45.00 19.95
C LEU A 1021 -70.14 -43.74 19.47
N GLY A 1022 -69.60 -43.03 18.49
CA GLY A 1022 -70.12 -41.75 18.02
C GLY A 1022 -69.41 -40.52 18.59
N GLN A 1023 -68.65 -40.67 19.68
CA GLN A 1023 -67.72 -39.63 20.17
C GLN A 1023 -66.30 -39.84 19.65
N GLY A 1024 -65.41 -38.86 19.87
CA GLY A 1024 -64.11 -38.77 19.20
C GLY A 1024 -62.87 -38.95 20.07
N GLY A 1025 -63.00 -38.98 21.41
CA GLY A 1025 -61.85 -39.16 22.31
C GLY A 1025 -60.81 -38.04 22.23
N TYR A 1026 -61.23 -36.79 21.97
CA TYR A 1026 -60.35 -35.62 21.89
C TYR A 1026 -60.86 -34.44 22.72
N TYR A 1027 -59.94 -33.69 23.31
CA TYR A 1027 -60.28 -32.54 24.15
C TYR A 1027 -61.04 -31.46 23.35
N SER A 1028 -62.28 -31.18 23.76
CA SER A 1028 -63.23 -30.32 23.04
C SER A 1028 -64.16 -29.51 23.95
N PRO A 1029 -63.59 -28.67 24.84
CA PRO A 1029 -64.39 -27.84 25.74
C PRO A 1029 -65.17 -26.75 24.99
N GLN A 1030 -66.38 -26.44 25.46
CA GLN A 1030 -67.15 -25.32 24.92
C GLN A 1030 -66.53 -23.99 25.29
N GLU A 1031 -65.87 -23.89 26.44
CA GLU A 1031 -65.13 -22.69 26.84
C GLU A 1031 -63.77 -23.13 27.39
N TYR A 1032 -62.68 -22.62 26.81
CA TYR A 1032 -61.35 -22.75 27.36
C TYR A 1032 -60.63 -21.41 27.34
N ILE A 1033 -60.13 -21.01 28.50
CA ILE A 1033 -59.36 -19.78 28.68
C ILE A 1033 -58.06 -20.14 29.41
N SER A 1034 -56.92 -19.69 28.90
CA SER A 1034 -55.63 -19.90 29.54
C SER A 1034 -54.75 -18.67 29.48
N PHE A 1035 -54.08 -18.37 30.59
CA PHE A 1035 -53.08 -17.31 30.73
C PHE A 1035 -51.78 -17.94 31.19
N ALA A 1036 -50.69 -17.72 30.45
CA ALA A 1036 -49.41 -18.36 30.69
C ALA A 1036 -48.25 -17.36 30.67
N VAL A 1037 -47.26 -17.59 31.54
CA VAL A 1037 -46.03 -16.77 31.63
C VAL A 1037 -44.84 -17.64 31.24
N PRO A 1038 -44.47 -17.69 29.94
CA PRO A 1038 -43.30 -18.43 29.49
C PRO A 1038 -41.99 -17.67 29.77
N VAL A 1039 -40.97 -18.43 30.17
CA VAL A 1039 -39.58 -18.00 30.22
C VAL A 1039 -38.77 -18.98 29.38
N THR A 1040 -37.94 -18.48 28.46
CA THR A 1040 -37.05 -19.30 27.65
C THR A 1040 -35.64 -18.75 27.65
N TRP A 1041 -34.65 -19.64 27.72
CA TRP A 1041 -33.23 -19.35 27.58
C TRP A 1041 -32.66 -20.23 26.49
N ARG A 1042 -32.23 -19.58 25.40
CA ARG A 1042 -31.50 -20.18 24.28
C ARG A 1042 -30.04 -19.76 24.34
N GLN A 1043 -29.15 -20.69 24.09
CA GLN A 1043 -27.73 -20.36 23.96
C GLN A 1043 -27.05 -21.35 23.02
N ARG A 1044 -26.11 -20.83 22.24
CA ARG A 1044 -25.20 -21.62 21.42
C ARG A 1044 -23.75 -21.30 21.75
N THR A 1045 -22.90 -22.28 21.47
CA THR A 1045 -21.44 -22.21 21.50
C THR A 1045 -20.91 -22.75 20.19
N GLU A 1046 -19.60 -22.94 20.06
CA GLU A 1046 -19.00 -23.47 18.84
C GLU A 1046 -19.62 -24.78 18.34
N ASN A 1047 -19.91 -25.73 19.23
CA ASN A 1047 -20.40 -27.07 18.86
C ASN A 1047 -21.65 -27.52 19.63
N TRP A 1048 -22.25 -26.66 20.44
CA TRP A 1048 -23.47 -26.97 21.19
C TRP A 1048 -24.50 -25.86 21.02
N SER A 1049 -25.77 -26.25 20.98
CA SER A 1049 -26.90 -25.34 21.14
C SER A 1049 -27.94 -25.97 22.05
N TRP A 1050 -28.59 -25.17 22.87
CA TRP A 1050 -29.63 -25.65 23.76
C TRP A 1050 -30.70 -24.59 24.00
N GLU A 1051 -31.86 -25.08 24.42
CA GLU A 1051 -32.97 -24.29 24.92
C GLU A 1051 -33.47 -24.88 26.23
N LEU A 1052 -33.63 -24.02 27.25
CA LEU A 1052 -34.31 -24.35 28.48
C LEU A 1052 -35.52 -23.42 28.60
N GLY A 1053 -36.71 -23.98 28.68
CA GLY A 1053 -37.94 -23.21 28.76
C GLY A 1053 -38.87 -23.76 29.82
N GLY A 1054 -39.66 -22.87 30.42
CA GLY A 1054 -40.74 -23.26 31.31
C GLY A 1054 -41.84 -22.22 31.27
N SER A 1055 -43.07 -22.66 31.50
CA SER A 1055 -44.23 -21.79 31.54
C SER A 1055 -45.13 -22.20 32.70
N VAL A 1056 -45.59 -21.22 33.48
CA VAL A 1056 -46.65 -21.43 34.46
C VAL A 1056 -47.93 -20.85 33.88
N SER A 1057 -49.01 -21.62 33.91
CA SER A 1057 -50.30 -21.22 33.38
C SER A 1057 -51.40 -21.34 34.41
N TRP A 1058 -52.43 -20.52 34.26
CA TRP A 1058 -53.75 -20.71 34.86
C TRP A 1058 -54.74 -20.92 33.73
N SER A 1059 -55.60 -21.93 33.85
CA SER A 1059 -56.64 -22.22 32.87
C SER A 1059 -58.00 -22.44 33.50
N HIS A 1060 -59.05 -22.15 32.73
CA HIS A 1060 -60.45 -22.45 33.01
C HIS A 1060 -61.02 -23.24 31.82
N SER A 1061 -61.75 -24.30 32.11
CA SER A 1061 -62.40 -25.16 31.13
C SER A 1061 -63.84 -25.43 31.52
N ARG A 1062 -64.74 -25.42 30.54
CA ARG A 1062 -66.15 -25.78 30.73
C ARG A 1062 -66.66 -26.63 29.56
N THR A 1063 -67.37 -27.70 29.91
CA THR A 1063 -68.13 -28.56 28.99
C THR A 1063 -69.62 -28.53 29.34
N LYS A 1064 -70.47 -28.71 28.33
CA LYS A 1064 -71.93 -28.85 28.45
C LYS A 1064 -72.30 -30.33 28.44
N THR A 1065 -73.45 -30.66 29.04
CA THR A 1065 -74.00 -32.02 28.95
C THR A 1065 -74.29 -32.37 27.50
N GLN A 1066 -73.89 -33.57 27.07
CA GLN A 1066 -74.07 -34.08 25.71
C GLN A 1066 -74.67 -35.48 25.73
N ALA A 1067 -75.23 -35.94 24.61
CA ALA A 1067 -75.66 -37.33 24.47
C ALA A 1067 -74.44 -38.26 24.52
N ARG A 1068 -74.51 -39.34 25.33
CA ARG A 1068 -73.44 -40.35 25.40
C ARG A 1068 -73.21 -41.01 24.04
N TYR A 1069 -74.29 -41.26 23.31
CA TYR A 1069 -74.31 -41.82 21.95
C TYR A 1069 -74.97 -40.83 20.98
N PRO A 1070 -74.22 -39.86 20.44
CA PRO A 1070 -74.80 -38.80 19.58
C PRO A 1070 -75.36 -39.36 18.26
N LEU A 1071 -74.81 -40.47 17.77
CA LEU A 1071 -75.21 -41.13 16.52
C LEU A 1071 -76.03 -42.40 16.78
N LEU A 1072 -77.31 -42.26 17.11
CA LEU A 1072 -78.19 -43.38 17.49
C LEU A 1072 -78.38 -44.45 16.39
N ASN A 1073 -78.13 -44.12 15.13
CA ASN A 1073 -78.17 -45.07 14.01
C ASN A 1073 -77.07 -46.14 14.10
N LEU A 1074 -75.98 -45.87 14.85
CA LEU A 1074 -74.90 -46.83 15.09
C LEU A 1074 -75.22 -47.82 16.23
N ILE A 1075 -76.23 -47.52 17.05
CA ILE A 1075 -76.63 -48.34 18.19
C ILE A 1075 -77.64 -49.41 17.73
N PRO A 1076 -77.51 -50.69 18.16
CA PRO A 1076 -78.48 -51.74 17.86
C PRO A 1076 -79.90 -51.33 18.25
N SER A 1077 -80.89 -51.69 17.43
CA SER A 1077 -82.29 -51.26 17.61
C SER A 1077 -82.88 -51.66 18.97
N GLU A 1078 -82.43 -52.77 19.53
CA GLU A 1078 -82.84 -53.31 20.83
C GLU A 1078 -82.41 -52.43 22.02
N TYR A 1079 -81.31 -51.68 21.90
CA TYR A 1079 -80.79 -50.80 22.97
C TYR A 1079 -80.92 -49.31 22.65
N ARG A 1080 -81.41 -48.97 21.46
CA ARG A 1080 -81.46 -47.59 20.97
C ARG A 1080 -82.34 -46.67 21.82
N ALA A 1081 -83.44 -47.19 22.37
CA ALA A 1081 -84.33 -46.41 23.23
C ALA A 1081 -83.64 -46.00 24.53
N ASP A 1082 -82.97 -46.95 25.20
CA ASP A 1082 -82.23 -46.69 26.43
C ASP A 1082 -81.01 -45.79 26.16
N ALA A 1083 -80.26 -46.07 25.09
CA ALA A 1083 -79.12 -45.25 24.67
C ALA A 1083 -79.49 -43.79 24.38
N SER A 1084 -80.71 -43.52 23.89
CA SER A 1084 -81.19 -42.15 23.62
C SER A 1084 -81.41 -41.30 24.87
N GLN A 1085 -81.48 -41.92 26.05
CA GLN A 1085 -81.65 -41.23 27.33
C GLN A 1085 -80.32 -41.01 28.08
N LEU A 1086 -79.23 -41.65 27.62
CA LEU A 1086 -77.92 -41.56 28.26
C LEU A 1086 -77.20 -40.28 27.86
N THR A 1087 -76.63 -39.60 28.85
CA THR A 1087 -75.87 -38.35 28.67
C THR A 1087 -74.53 -38.43 29.38
N GLU A 1088 -73.57 -37.67 28.88
CA GLU A 1088 -72.35 -37.32 29.61
C GLU A 1088 -72.57 -35.96 30.27
N GLU A 1089 -72.41 -35.89 31.60
CA GLU A 1089 -72.63 -34.65 32.35
C GLU A 1089 -71.56 -33.61 32.04
N GLY A 1090 -71.99 -32.36 31.78
CA GLY A 1090 -71.08 -31.24 31.59
C GLY A 1090 -70.30 -30.93 32.88
N SER A 1091 -69.06 -30.46 32.71
CA SER A 1091 -68.17 -30.14 33.83
C SER A 1091 -67.63 -28.71 33.71
N SER A 1092 -67.15 -28.15 34.82
CA SER A 1092 -66.36 -26.92 34.80
C SER A 1092 -65.24 -27.00 35.81
N SER A 1093 -64.04 -26.62 35.41
CA SER A 1093 -62.86 -26.64 36.27
C SER A 1093 -61.94 -25.46 35.98
N GLN A 1094 -61.14 -25.10 36.98
CA GLN A 1094 -60.05 -24.13 36.82
C GLN A 1094 -58.84 -24.61 37.61
N GLY A 1095 -57.65 -24.21 37.22
CA GLY A 1095 -56.45 -24.53 37.97
C GLY A 1095 -55.18 -24.01 37.36
N PHE A 1096 -54.11 -24.13 38.14
CA PHE A 1096 -52.76 -23.90 37.64
C PHE A 1096 -52.19 -25.16 37.00
N GLY A 1097 -51.38 -24.95 35.97
CA GLY A 1097 -50.60 -25.97 35.30
C GLY A 1097 -49.21 -25.41 34.96
N TYR A 1098 -48.35 -26.26 34.42
CA TYR A 1098 -47.05 -25.84 33.94
C TYR A 1098 -46.58 -26.67 32.76
N THR A 1099 -45.66 -26.10 32.00
CA THR A 1099 -44.88 -26.81 30.98
C THR A 1099 -43.39 -26.59 31.23
N ALA A 1100 -42.58 -27.58 30.89
CA ALA A 1100 -41.12 -27.48 31.00
C ALA A 1100 -40.47 -28.20 29.82
N ARG A 1101 -39.57 -27.51 29.11
CA ARG A 1101 -38.88 -28.03 27.94
C ARG A 1101 -37.37 -27.87 28.07
N ALA A 1102 -36.65 -28.89 27.65
CA ALA A 1102 -35.20 -28.87 27.54
C ALA A 1102 -34.80 -29.48 26.20
N LEU A 1103 -34.06 -28.75 25.38
CA LEU A 1103 -33.55 -29.17 24.08
C LEU A 1103 -32.05 -28.99 24.06
N VAL A 1104 -31.33 -29.94 23.51
CA VAL A 1104 -29.88 -29.86 23.31
C VAL A 1104 -29.49 -30.50 21.99
N GLU A 1105 -28.58 -29.87 21.27
CA GLU A 1105 -27.95 -30.40 20.07
C GLU A 1105 -26.45 -30.17 20.13
N ARG A 1106 -25.69 -31.18 19.69
CA ARG A 1106 -24.25 -31.11 19.55
C ARG A 1106 -23.82 -31.45 18.13
N ARG A 1107 -22.93 -30.64 17.57
CA ARG A 1107 -22.12 -31.00 16.41
C ARG A 1107 -21.03 -31.98 16.81
N VAL A 1108 -21.07 -33.18 16.22
CA VAL A 1108 -20.08 -34.24 16.42
C VAL A 1108 -18.93 -34.08 15.42
N THR A 1109 -19.29 -33.87 14.15
CA THR A 1109 -18.37 -33.50 13.05
C THR A 1109 -19.07 -32.47 12.17
N SER A 1110 -18.44 -32.00 11.08
CA SER A 1110 -19.10 -31.14 10.10
C SER A 1110 -20.39 -31.76 9.55
N ASN A 1111 -20.45 -33.09 9.40
CA ASN A 1111 -21.59 -33.78 8.82
C ASN A 1111 -22.59 -34.30 9.85
N TRP A 1112 -22.20 -34.54 11.10
CA TRP A 1112 -23.04 -35.25 12.07
C TRP A 1112 -23.44 -34.37 13.26
N PHE A 1113 -24.74 -34.32 13.50
CA PHE A 1113 -25.37 -33.61 14.61
C PHE A 1113 -26.22 -34.59 15.41
N VAL A 1114 -26.16 -34.53 16.73
CA VAL A 1114 -26.97 -35.37 17.62
C VAL A 1114 -27.69 -34.47 18.60
N GLY A 1115 -28.99 -34.69 18.77
CA GLY A 1115 -29.79 -33.92 19.70
C GLY A 1115 -30.77 -34.75 20.51
N ALA A 1116 -31.26 -34.15 21.57
CA ALA A 1116 -32.22 -34.72 22.50
C ALA A 1116 -33.17 -33.62 22.97
N ALA A 1117 -34.43 -33.98 23.20
CA ALA A 1117 -35.37 -33.09 23.85
C ALA A 1117 -36.30 -33.81 24.81
N VAL A 1118 -36.74 -33.08 25.83
CA VAL A 1118 -37.82 -33.48 26.73
C VAL A 1118 -38.79 -32.31 26.81
N ASP A 1119 -40.07 -32.60 26.59
CA ASP A 1119 -41.17 -31.65 26.77
C ASP A 1119 -42.20 -32.22 27.73
N ILE A 1120 -42.33 -31.57 28.89
CA ILE A 1120 -43.22 -31.97 29.98
C ILE A 1120 -44.46 -31.10 29.92
N GLN A 1121 -45.60 -31.72 29.68
CA GLN A 1121 -46.91 -31.06 29.59
C GLN A 1121 -47.74 -31.42 30.83
N GLN A 1122 -48.01 -30.44 31.68
CA GLN A 1122 -48.87 -30.55 32.88
C GLN A 1122 -49.89 -29.40 32.95
N ALA A 1123 -50.33 -28.89 31.79
CA ALA A 1123 -51.17 -27.71 31.65
C ALA A 1123 -52.70 -27.96 31.78
N LYS A 1124 -53.11 -29.19 32.14
CA LYS A 1124 -54.52 -29.64 32.23
C LYS A 1124 -55.35 -29.52 30.93
N ASP A 1125 -54.68 -29.42 29.78
CA ASP A 1125 -55.29 -29.38 28.44
C ASP A 1125 -55.21 -30.74 27.70
N TYR A 1126 -54.78 -31.79 28.41
CA TYR A 1126 -54.66 -33.17 27.91
C TYR A 1126 -53.64 -33.37 26.78
N THR A 1127 -52.69 -32.44 26.62
CA THR A 1127 -51.55 -32.59 25.72
C THR A 1127 -50.55 -33.63 26.25
N PRO A 1128 -50.05 -34.57 25.42
CA PRO A 1128 -49.05 -35.56 25.85
C PRO A 1128 -47.68 -34.92 26.13
N SER A 1129 -46.88 -35.58 26.96
CA SER A 1129 -45.45 -35.24 27.14
C SER A 1129 -44.60 -36.03 26.14
N HIS A 1130 -43.44 -35.48 25.77
CA HIS A 1130 -42.54 -36.03 24.74
C HIS A 1130 -41.11 -36.18 25.27
N ALA A 1131 -40.41 -37.22 24.82
CA ALA A 1131 -39.00 -37.45 25.07
C ALA A 1131 -38.36 -38.07 23.82
N LEU A 1132 -37.46 -37.32 23.19
CA LEU A 1132 -36.94 -37.65 21.87
C LEU A 1132 -35.41 -37.61 21.79
N LEU A 1133 -34.89 -38.36 20.82
CA LEU A 1133 -33.49 -38.41 20.43
C LEU A 1133 -33.39 -38.41 18.91
N TYR A 1134 -32.49 -37.59 18.36
CA TYR A 1134 -32.26 -37.55 16.91
C TYR A 1134 -30.79 -37.49 16.52
N VAL A 1135 -30.55 -37.94 15.30
CA VAL A 1135 -29.30 -37.74 14.57
C VAL A 1135 -29.61 -37.10 13.22
N ARG A 1136 -28.87 -36.05 12.88
CA ARG A 1136 -28.95 -35.37 11.58
C ARG A 1136 -27.60 -35.47 10.87
N TYR A 1137 -27.67 -35.86 9.61
CA TYR A 1137 -26.57 -35.89 8.68
C TYR A 1137 -26.71 -34.74 7.67
N SER A 1138 -25.67 -33.92 7.55
CA SER A 1138 -25.48 -32.88 6.53
C SER A 1138 -24.49 -33.40 5.49
N ALA A 1139 -24.91 -33.48 4.23
CA ALA A 1139 -24.10 -34.06 3.16
C ALA A 1139 -22.89 -33.19 2.81
N ALA A 1140 -23.08 -31.88 2.73
CA ALA A 1140 -22.02 -30.93 2.36
C ALA A 1140 -21.10 -30.56 3.52
N GLY A 1141 -21.56 -30.76 4.77
CA GLY A 1141 -20.87 -30.43 6.01
C GLY A 1141 -21.11 -28.98 6.44
N TRP A 1142 -21.36 -28.78 7.74
CA TRP A 1142 -21.65 -27.47 8.30
C TRP A 1142 -20.75 -27.13 9.49
N GLN A 1143 -19.87 -26.15 9.30
CA GLN A 1143 -19.00 -25.58 10.33
C GLN A 1143 -19.42 -24.18 10.81
N GLY A 1144 -20.50 -23.60 10.26
CA GLY A 1144 -21.04 -22.30 10.67
C GLY A 1144 -21.72 -22.33 12.04
N ASP A 1145 -22.58 -21.37 12.34
CA ASP A 1145 -23.25 -21.32 13.64
C ASP A 1145 -24.24 -22.47 13.83
N MET A 1146 -24.35 -22.99 15.05
CA MET A 1146 -25.42 -23.93 15.43
C MET A 1146 -26.80 -23.25 15.36
N ASP A 1147 -27.85 -24.02 15.08
CA ASP A 1147 -29.23 -23.55 15.12
C ASP A 1147 -29.59 -23.07 16.53
N MET A 1148 -30.28 -21.94 16.67
CA MET A 1148 -30.68 -21.40 17.97
C MET A 1148 -32.15 -20.96 17.94
N PRO A 1149 -33.09 -21.79 18.43
CA PRO A 1149 -32.88 -23.04 19.16
C PRO A 1149 -32.57 -24.24 18.23
N PRO A 1150 -32.13 -25.38 18.79
CA PRO A 1150 -32.16 -26.67 18.09
C PRO A 1150 -33.53 -26.95 17.46
N GLN A 1151 -33.55 -27.61 16.30
CA GLN A 1151 -34.75 -27.87 15.50
C GLN A 1151 -34.99 -29.39 15.40
N PRO A 1152 -35.52 -30.09 16.42
CA PRO A 1152 -35.91 -31.50 16.27
C PRO A 1152 -37.04 -31.64 15.23
N LEU A 1153 -37.29 -32.86 14.78
CA LEU A 1153 -38.46 -33.15 13.95
C LEU A 1153 -39.73 -33.02 14.79
N VAL A 1154 -40.80 -32.55 14.17
CA VAL A 1154 -42.15 -32.64 14.74
C VAL A 1154 -42.84 -33.85 14.10
N PRO A 1155 -43.49 -34.74 14.87
CA PRO A 1155 -44.32 -35.81 14.32
C PRO A 1155 -45.29 -35.26 13.27
N TYR A 1156 -45.41 -35.92 12.12
CA TYR A 1156 -46.21 -35.37 11.01
C TYR A 1156 -47.70 -35.17 11.37
N ALA A 1157 -48.17 -35.89 12.40
CA ALA A 1157 -49.51 -35.74 12.93
C ALA A 1157 -49.77 -34.40 13.65
N ASP A 1158 -48.71 -33.73 14.12
CA ASP A 1158 -48.77 -32.54 14.98
C ASP A 1158 -48.40 -31.24 14.26
N TRP A 1159 -48.41 -31.24 12.93
CA TRP A 1159 -48.02 -30.13 12.05
C TRP A 1159 -49.03 -28.99 11.94
#